data_AF-A0A1N7IFX1-F1
#
_entry.id   AF-A0A1N7IFX1-F1
#
_cell.length_a   1.000
_cell.length_b   1.000
_cell.length_c   1.000
_cell.angle_alpha   90.00
_cell.angle_beta   90.00
_cell.angle_gamma   90.00
#
_symmetry.space_group_name_H-M   'P 1'
#
loop_
_entity.id
_entity.type
_entity.pdbx_description
1 polymer ?
#
loop_
_entity_poly.entity_id
_entity_poly.type
_entity_poly.pdbx_seq_one_letter_code
_entity_poly.pdbx_strand_id
1 'polypeptide(L)'
;MKNIDIRNLASIGVADVDVYKTDRRKNSNFKLEGDVYFCRSTTNVDDKLGLEDSAYTGQFGFDKYNADHCPTGSIIYYKDKEGKPIESKQHTGYTCAYLSIWPPTINKQKSTFLLYVKTLNNNDVPELLEYHCKEWNEDSKSFTRETDKLKVIKENTQTINDKKYYKIRIECLKPFEKDISIEAKYDGKTVGRLIAKANSKVYETTIQPVLVTFGSQASTKVEEKEHKDFDFIPKLIEFFNNQAFNQAYIRGKLAKNTHVVQFVESDFTKDDVVKMKGKKLFINYTEASQRNAILYNDLIENKYSALFYNSIKIRENIEKMHDCIKKILIAFKKDFKYDKESNLRKAKKFHEDHTATIAWNKVKDNLYKEYLEYKSEYLQNKIVHLDQNNIIYVFINTSIEGGKNEDAKTQAYSYRSSGVTHIFNSAIKDQDGLALVVHEIGHSLGLPHTFEDDIKKDINNLNTLTDRKKAELDELNNVKAELRKYFPLDSKYRVIQSIIESSEKSLVGIEFFEKRFLVNIIGESSYLNEKSELITDKKTSVIELESISLPDFDVENTKKKVQKDIRDYANQIAKKIPYIDITKEQSETLENIMDYRQYATPQDTSTPEDGKPNFNRNFKYKSFYQWQWKKMLEESTNNNYISQIINKE
;
A
#
# COMPACT_ATOMS: atom_id res chain seq x y z
N MET A 1 -36.92 67.50 10.81
CA MET A 1 -36.47 66.45 9.88
C MET A 1 -37.63 66.15 8.93
N LYS A 2 -37.45 66.31 7.62
CA LYS A 2 -38.51 66.09 6.62
C LYS A 2 -38.53 64.61 6.21
N ASN A 3 -39.72 64.02 6.17
CA ASN A 3 -39.95 62.68 5.61
C ASN A 3 -39.64 62.69 4.11
N ILE A 4 -38.82 61.75 3.66
CA ILE A 4 -38.51 61.53 2.24
C ILE A 4 -39.54 60.54 1.70
N ASP A 5 -40.32 60.97 0.70
CA ASP A 5 -41.24 60.10 -0.06
C ASP A 5 -40.43 59.28 -1.06
N ILE A 6 -40.47 57.96 -0.91
CA ILE A 6 -39.61 56.98 -1.60
C ILE A 6 -40.17 56.57 -2.97
N ARG A 7 -41.27 57.18 -3.43
CA ARG A 7 -42.01 56.75 -4.62
C ARG A 7 -41.47 57.25 -5.95
N ASN A 8 -40.35 57.99 -5.98
CA ASN A 8 -39.81 58.55 -7.23
C ASN A 8 -38.28 58.58 -7.29
N LEU A 9 -37.63 57.40 -7.24
CA LEU A 9 -36.17 57.24 -7.30
C LEU A 9 -35.55 57.64 -8.65
N ALA A 10 -36.36 57.80 -9.71
CA ALA A 10 -35.89 58.15 -11.05
C ALA A 10 -35.39 59.61 -11.18
N SER A 11 -35.78 60.52 -10.28
CA SER A 11 -35.38 61.94 -10.35
C SER A 11 -34.04 62.25 -9.68
N ILE A 12 -33.37 61.26 -9.09
CA ILE A 12 -32.13 61.44 -8.30
C ILE A 12 -30.88 60.88 -9.01
N GLY A 13 -30.97 60.47 -10.28
CA GLY A 13 -29.81 60.04 -11.07
C GLY A 13 -29.13 58.77 -10.57
N VAL A 14 -29.83 57.96 -9.76
CA VAL A 14 -29.35 56.66 -9.30
C VAL A 14 -29.91 55.58 -10.23
N ALA A 15 -29.20 55.34 -11.33
CA ALA A 15 -29.44 54.15 -12.15
C ALA A 15 -28.84 52.93 -11.43
N ASP A 16 -29.68 51.90 -11.25
CA ASP A 16 -29.33 50.55 -10.77
C ASP A 16 -28.82 50.39 -9.33
N VAL A 17 -29.58 50.90 -8.36
CA VAL A 17 -29.65 50.20 -7.08
C VAL A 17 -30.74 49.15 -7.20
N ASP A 18 -30.32 47.88 -7.22
CA ASP A 18 -31.22 46.73 -7.17
C ASP A 18 -31.90 46.68 -5.79
N VAL A 19 -33.01 47.42 -5.65
CA VAL A 19 -33.83 47.50 -4.42
C VAL A 19 -34.60 46.18 -4.18
N TYR A 20 -34.52 45.23 -5.11
CA TYR A 20 -35.08 43.88 -4.95
C TYR A 20 -34.02 42.87 -4.46
N LYS A 21 -33.38 43.16 -3.32
CA LYS A 21 -33.12 42.10 -2.34
C LYS A 21 -34.44 41.71 -1.68
N THR A 22 -35.42 41.30 -2.49
CA THR A 22 -36.56 40.54 -1.98
C THR A 22 -35.96 39.30 -1.34
N ASP A 23 -36.16 39.21 -0.03
CA ASP A 23 -35.87 38.05 0.80
C ASP A 23 -36.62 36.85 0.18
N ARG A 24 -36.02 36.18 -0.83
CA ARG A 24 -36.63 35.06 -1.56
C ARG A 24 -37.13 33.97 -0.59
N ARG A 25 -36.56 33.92 0.63
CA ARG A 25 -36.93 33.03 1.73
C ARG A 25 -38.32 33.33 2.32
N LYS A 26 -38.76 34.59 2.36
CA LYS A 26 -40.08 34.96 2.92
C LYS A 26 -41.25 34.65 1.99
N ASN A 27 -40.99 34.46 0.70
CA ASN A 27 -41.99 34.11 -0.32
C ASN A 27 -41.71 32.78 -1.04
N SER A 28 -40.76 31.97 -0.58
CA SER A 28 -40.45 30.67 -1.20
C SER A 28 -41.42 29.60 -0.72
N ASN A 29 -42.25 29.08 -1.62
CA ASN A 29 -43.04 27.85 -1.41
C ASN A 29 -42.18 26.56 -1.38
N PHE A 30 -40.84 26.69 -1.35
CA PHE A 30 -39.94 25.57 -1.38
C PHE A 30 -39.76 25.02 0.04
N LYS A 31 -39.89 23.71 0.19
CA LYS A 31 -39.55 22.97 1.40
C LYS A 31 -38.62 21.84 0.99
N LEU A 32 -37.46 21.73 1.64
CA LEU A 32 -36.57 20.59 1.38
C LEU A 32 -37.12 19.35 2.08
N GLU A 33 -37.27 18.27 1.31
CA GLU A 33 -37.61 16.94 1.80
C GLU A 33 -36.41 16.01 1.56
N GLY A 34 -35.63 15.73 2.62
CA GLY A 34 -34.47 14.84 2.59
C GLY A 34 -33.12 15.56 2.58
N ASP A 35 -32.08 14.80 2.21
CA ASP A 35 -30.68 15.24 2.24
C ASP A 35 -30.17 15.75 0.89
N VAL A 36 -29.06 16.50 0.95
CA VAL A 36 -28.33 17.05 -0.19
C VAL A 36 -27.02 16.28 -0.38
N TYR A 37 -26.76 15.88 -1.62
CA TYR A 37 -25.56 15.14 -1.99
C TYR A 37 -24.65 15.95 -2.91
N PHE A 38 -23.35 15.76 -2.71
CA PHE A 38 -22.31 16.31 -3.56
C PHE A 38 -21.92 15.26 -4.60
N CYS A 39 -21.68 15.70 -5.83
CA CYS A 39 -21.35 14.87 -6.98
C CYS A 39 -20.16 15.50 -7.72
N ARG A 40 -19.26 14.67 -8.25
CA ARG A 40 -18.04 15.15 -8.92
C ARG A 40 -18.22 15.54 -10.38
N SER A 41 -19.36 15.21 -10.97
CA SER A 41 -19.68 15.44 -12.38
C SER A 41 -21.19 15.48 -12.59
N THR A 42 -21.62 15.91 -13.79
CA THR A 42 -23.03 15.89 -14.21
C THR A 42 -23.58 14.47 -14.30
N THR A 43 -22.78 13.50 -14.72
CA THR A 43 -23.17 12.08 -14.81
C THR A 43 -23.26 11.41 -13.45
N ASN A 44 -22.38 11.77 -12.51
CA ASN A 44 -22.44 11.28 -11.14
C ASN A 44 -23.64 11.84 -10.35
N VAL A 45 -24.30 12.90 -10.83
CA VAL A 45 -25.61 13.33 -10.30
C VAL A 45 -26.65 12.23 -10.48
N ASP A 46 -26.60 11.49 -11.58
CA ASP A 46 -27.46 10.33 -11.84
C ASP A 46 -26.86 9.02 -11.25
N ASP A 47 -25.93 9.12 -10.28
CA ASP A 47 -25.19 8.01 -9.62
C ASP A 47 -24.42 7.08 -10.58
N LYS A 48 -24.13 7.56 -11.80
CA LYS A 48 -23.27 6.86 -12.77
C LYS A 48 -21.81 6.86 -12.31
N LEU A 49 -21.13 5.74 -12.55
CA LEU A 49 -19.72 5.48 -12.24
C LEU A 49 -19.03 4.80 -13.43
N GLY A 50 -17.72 4.57 -13.32
CA GLY A 50 -16.98 3.80 -14.32
C GLY A 50 -16.96 4.49 -15.67
N LEU A 51 -17.14 3.74 -16.76
CA LEU A 51 -17.13 4.28 -18.11
C LEU A 51 -18.23 5.34 -18.32
N GLU A 52 -19.39 5.18 -17.69
CA GLU A 52 -20.52 6.10 -17.83
C GLU A 52 -20.27 7.48 -17.21
N ASP A 53 -19.40 7.58 -16.21
CA ASP A 53 -19.00 8.86 -15.62
C ASP A 53 -17.85 9.53 -16.41
N SER A 54 -18.03 9.69 -17.72
CA SER A 54 -16.95 10.10 -18.64
C SER A 54 -16.34 11.47 -18.34
N ALA A 55 -17.07 12.35 -17.65
CA ALA A 55 -16.63 13.69 -17.28
C ALA A 55 -15.63 13.73 -16.11
N TYR A 56 -15.51 12.64 -15.34
CA TYR A 56 -14.51 12.51 -14.30
C TYR A 56 -13.39 11.55 -14.74
N THR A 57 -12.15 12.05 -14.64
CA THR A 57 -10.93 11.36 -15.08
C THR A 57 -9.91 11.21 -13.95
N GLY A 58 -10.30 11.43 -12.69
CA GLY A 58 -9.38 11.35 -11.53
C GLY A 58 -8.59 12.63 -11.28
N GLN A 59 -9.05 13.78 -11.81
CA GLN A 59 -8.34 15.07 -11.72
C GLN A 59 -8.18 15.62 -10.28
N PHE A 60 -8.99 15.15 -9.33
CA PHE A 60 -8.93 15.40 -7.89
C PHE A 60 -9.47 14.17 -7.15
N GLY A 61 -9.15 13.98 -5.87
CA GLY A 61 -9.70 12.85 -5.13
C GLY A 61 -11.15 13.12 -4.73
N PHE A 62 -12.07 12.23 -5.13
CA PHE A 62 -13.47 12.27 -4.69
C PHE A 62 -13.98 10.87 -4.41
N ASP A 63 -14.52 10.68 -3.22
CA ASP A 63 -15.07 9.40 -2.78
C ASP A 63 -16.44 9.63 -2.10
N LYS A 64 -17.44 8.89 -2.55
CA LYS A 64 -18.79 8.87 -1.99
C LYS A 64 -19.20 7.41 -1.90
N TYR A 65 -19.67 6.99 -0.72
CA TYR A 65 -20.20 5.65 -0.53
C TYR A 65 -21.38 5.40 -1.50
N ASN A 66 -21.34 4.27 -2.18
CA ASN A 66 -22.41 3.77 -3.03
C ASN A 66 -22.68 2.31 -2.65
N ALA A 67 -23.87 2.01 -2.14
CA ALA A 67 -24.20 0.66 -1.66
C ALA A 67 -24.13 -0.40 -2.76
N ASP A 68 -24.42 -0.03 -4.00
CA ASP A 68 -24.42 -0.94 -5.16
C ASP A 68 -22.99 -1.26 -5.60
N HIS A 69 -22.02 -0.35 -5.40
CA HIS A 69 -20.65 -0.47 -5.90
C HIS A 69 -19.57 -0.64 -4.81
N CYS A 70 -19.90 -0.38 -3.55
CA CYS A 70 -19.03 -0.63 -2.40
C CYS A 70 -19.45 -1.94 -1.69
N PRO A 71 -18.54 -2.63 -0.96
CA PRO A 71 -18.85 -3.81 -0.18
C PRO A 71 -19.91 -3.54 0.88
N THR A 72 -20.69 -4.57 1.19
CA THR A 72 -21.57 -4.55 2.36
C THR A 72 -20.75 -4.23 3.61
N GLY A 73 -21.23 -3.27 4.41
CA GLY A 73 -20.58 -2.85 5.64
C GLY A 73 -19.34 -1.97 5.50
N SER A 74 -18.84 -1.71 4.28
CA SER A 74 -17.74 -0.73 4.06
C SER A 74 -18.13 0.72 4.40
N ILE A 75 -19.42 0.96 4.67
CA ILE A 75 -19.95 2.23 5.15
C ILE A 75 -19.27 2.74 6.43
N ILE A 76 -18.69 1.85 7.24
CA ILE A 76 -17.94 2.20 8.46
C ILE A 76 -16.66 3.01 8.19
N TYR A 77 -16.18 3.06 6.94
CA TYR A 77 -15.07 3.94 6.54
C TYR A 77 -15.51 5.41 6.36
N TYR A 78 -16.81 5.68 6.44
CA TYR A 78 -17.41 6.98 6.21
C TYR A 78 -17.91 7.62 7.53
N LYS A 79 -18.26 8.90 7.44
CA LYS A 79 -18.87 9.66 8.52
C LYS A 79 -20.34 9.95 8.21
N ASP A 80 -21.17 10.03 9.23
CA ASP A 80 -22.58 10.41 9.10
C ASP A 80 -22.74 11.92 8.77
N LYS A 81 -23.99 12.38 8.66
CA LYS A 81 -24.31 13.79 8.34
C LYS A 81 -23.76 14.77 9.39
N GLU A 82 -23.70 14.34 10.63
CA GLU A 82 -23.17 15.05 11.79
C GLU A 82 -21.64 14.96 11.87
N GLY A 83 -21.00 14.23 10.96
CA GLY A 83 -19.54 14.09 10.83
C GLY A 83 -18.92 13.15 11.85
N LYS A 84 -19.74 12.32 12.50
CA LYS A 84 -19.29 11.30 13.43
C LYS A 84 -18.96 10.01 12.67
N PRO A 85 -17.98 9.22 13.14
CA PRO A 85 -17.70 7.91 12.56
C PRO A 85 -18.94 7.01 12.58
N ILE A 86 -19.15 6.28 11.49
CA ILE A 86 -20.22 5.27 11.42
C ILE A 86 -19.70 3.97 12.05
N GLU A 87 -20.36 3.50 13.11
CA GLU A 87 -19.91 2.30 13.85
C GLU A 87 -20.66 1.02 13.45
N SER A 88 -21.79 1.13 12.74
CA SER A 88 -22.61 -0.01 12.31
C SER A 88 -22.49 -0.27 10.81
N LYS A 89 -22.23 -1.52 10.44
CA LYS A 89 -22.27 -2.00 9.04
C LYS A 89 -23.66 -1.88 8.39
N GLN A 90 -24.71 -1.78 9.21
CA GLN A 90 -26.11 -1.71 8.76
C GLN A 90 -26.63 -0.27 8.69
N HIS A 91 -25.76 0.75 8.79
CA HIS A 91 -26.18 2.14 8.67
C HIS A 91 -26.85 2.37 7.31
N THR A 92 -28.03 3.01 7.32
CA THR A 92 -28.81 3.35 6.12
C THR A 92 -28.98 4.86 5.95
N GLY A 93 -28.41 5.65 6.86
CA GLY A 93 -28.49 7.10 6.81
C GLY A 93 -27.48 7.73 5.84
N TYR A 94 -27.42 9.05 5.87
CA TYR A 94 -26.46 9.82 5.08
C TYR A 94 -25.01 9.39 5.34
N THR A 95 -24.22 9.43 4.27
CA THR A 95 -22.77 9.23 4.29
C THR A 95 -22.09 10.44 3.68
N CYS A 96 -21.16 11.05 4.41
CA CYS A 96 -20.34 12.15 3.89
C CYS A 96 -19.51 11.69 2.70
N ALA A 97 -19.52 12.50 1.64
CA ALA A 97 -18.49 12.40 0.60
C ALA A 97 -17.17 12.99 1.10
N TYR A 98 -16.08 12.60 0.45
CA TYR A 98 -14.73 13.09 0.72
C TYR A 98 -14.13 13.76 -0.51
N LEU A 99 -13.35 14.82 -0.28
CA LEU A 99 -12.66 15.59 -1.30
C LEU A 99 -11.18 15.73 -0.93
N SER A 100 -10.31 15.56 -1.91
CA SER A 100 -8.90 15.95 -1.87
C SER A 100 -8.70 17.21 -2.71
N ILE A 101 -8.28 18.30 -2.06
CA ILE A 101 -7.99 19.60 -2.68
C ILE A 101 -6.58 20.08 -2.34
N TRP A 102 -5.78 20.46 -3.34
CA TRP A 102 -4.38 20.83 -3.12
C TRP A 102 -4.25 22.23 -2.52
N PRO A 103 -3.22 22.48 -1.68
CA PRO A 103 -2.95 23.80 -1.19
C PRO A 103 -2.46 24.71 -2.32
N PRO A 104 -2.91 25.98 -2.39
CA PRO A 104 -2.57 26.90 -3.47
C PRO A 104 -1.08 27.25 -3.52
N THR A 105 -0.37 27.13 -2.39
CA THR A 105 1.08 27.33 -2.29
C THR A 105 1.90 26.24 -3.00
N ILE A 106 1.32 25.05 -3.22
CA ILE A 106 1.98 23.94 -3.94
C ILE A 106 1.49 23.83 -5.37
N ASN A 107 0.17 23.88 -5.59
CA ASN A 107 -0.40 23.80 -6.92
C ASN A 107 -1.71 24.60 -7.02
N LYS A 108 -1.60 25.85 -7.50
CA LYS A 108 -2.74 26.75 -7.71
C LYS A 108 -3.77 26.24 -8.71
N GLN A 109 -3.37 25.44 -9.70
CA GLN A 109 -4.32 24.88 -10.67
C GLN A 109 -5.17 23.76 -10.05
N LYS A 110 -4.64 23.07 -9.05
CA LYS A 110 -5.32 21.99 -8.30
C LYS A 110 -5.89 22.45 -6.96
N SER A 111 -5.92 23.75 -6.69
CA SER A 111 -6.52 24.33 -5.48
C SER A 111 -7.97 24.76 -5.68
N THR A 112 -8.56 24.45 -6.84
CA THR A 112 -9.94 24.85 -7.18
C THR A 112 -10.62 23.76 -7.98
N PHE A 113 -11.80 23.32 -7.54
CA PHE A 113 -12.58 22.29 -8.22
C PHE A 113 -14.05 22.65 -8.31
N LEU A 114 -14.69 22.14 -9.37
CA LEU A 114 -16.12 22.25 -9.61
C LEU A 114 -16.79 20.95 -9.15
N LEU A 115 -17.79 21.09 -8.28
CA LEU A 115 -18.69 19.99 -7.89
C LEU A 115 -20.13 20.34 -8.25
N TYR A 116 -20.95 19.32 -8.25
CA TYR A 116 -22.38 19.40 -8.49
C TYR A 116 -23.14 19.06 -7.22
N VAL A 117 -24.33 19.63 -7.07
CA VAL A 117 -25.16 19.46 -5.89
C VAL A 117 -26.52 18.97 -6.34
N LYS A 118 -26.98 17.86 -5.75
CA LYS A 118 -28.28 17.27 -6.04
C LYS A 118 -29.13 17.10 -4.78
N THR A 119 -30.43 17.17 -4.96
CA THR A 119 -31.43 16.77 -3.97
C THR A 119 -32.28 15.65 -4.58
N LEU A 120 -32.89 14.83 -3.73
CA LEU A 120 -33.74 13.74 -4.21
C LEU A 120 -35.12 14.22 -4.69
N ASN A 121 -35.68 15.24 -4.03
CA ASN A 121 -37.10 15.58 -4.17
C ASN A 121 -37.38 17.02 -4.60
N ASN A 122 -36.38 17.91 -4.65
CA ASN A 122 -36.63 19.33 -4.91
C ASN A 122 -35.48 20.00 -5.67
N ASN A 123 -35.65 20.09 -6.99
CA ASN A 123 -34.61 20.56 -7.89
C ASN A 123 -34.24 22.03 -7.68
N ASP A 124 -35.11 22.91 -7.16
CA ASP A 124 -34.76 24.33 -7.01
C ASP A 124 -34.08 24.66 -5.66
N VAL A 125 -34.13 23.76 -4.67
CA VAL A 125 -33.50 23.98 -3.35
C VAL A 125 -31.98 24.21 -3.40
N PRO A 126 -31.17 23.53 -4.25
CA PRO A 126 -29.74 23.78 -4.37
C PRO A 126 -29.34 25.24 -4.55
N GLU A 127 -30.13 26.06 -5.26
CA GLU A 127 -29.85 27.50 -5.43
C GLU A 127 -29.92 28.26 -4.10
N LEU A 128 -30.76 27.78 -3.16
CA LEU A 128 -31.04 28.42 -1.89
C LEU A 128 -30.06 28.01 -0.78
N LEU A 129 -29.29 26.94 -0.96
CA LEU A 129 -28.41 26.39 0.07
C LEU A 129 -27.31 27.36 0.49
N GLU A 130 -27.05 27.50 1.78
CA GLU A 130 -25.87 28.21 2.30
C GLU A 130 -24.74 27.21 2.57
N TYR A 131 -23.48 27.64 2.50
CA TYR A 131 -22.33 26.77 2.73
C TYR A 131 -21.47 27.32 3.85
N HIS A 132 -21.14 26.45 4.82
CA HIS A 132 -20.30 26.79 5.97
C HIS A 132 -19.12 25.84 6.05
N CYS A 133 -17.93 26.36 6.36
CA CYS A 133 -16.71 25.57 6.48
C CYS A 133 -16.30 25.49 7.94
N LYS A 134 -16.15 24.28 8.48
CA LYS A 134 -15.71 24.04 9.86
C LYS A 134 -14.56 23.06 9.95
N GLU A 135 -13.56 23.35 10.77
CA GLU A 135 -12.44 22.45 11.04
C GLU A 135 -12.80 21.35 12.04
N TRP A 136 -12.22 20.17 11.83
CA TRP A 136 -12.25 19.07 12.78
C TRP A 136 -11.51 19.44 14.06
N ASN A 137 -12.16 19.21 15.20
CA ASN A 137 -11.60 19.38 16.52
C ASN A 137 -11.42 17.99 17.17
N GLU A 138 -10.20 17.66 17.55
CA GLU A 138 -9.84 16.33 18.09
C GLU A 138 -10.44 16.08 19.48
N ASP A 139 -10.44 17.09 20.35
CA ASP A 139 -10.93 16.97 21.73
C ASP A 139 -12.44 16.65 21.78
N SER A 140 -13.22 17.37 20.98
CA SER A 140 -14.67 17.20 20.87
C SER A 140 -15.08 16.12 19.86
N LYS A 141 -14.13 15.57 19.10
CA LYS A 141 -14.36 14.64 17.98
C LYS A 141 -15.48 15.12 17.04
N SER A 142 -15.49 16.40 16.70
CA SER A 142 -16.54 17.02 15.88
C SER A 142 -16.04 18.24 15.11
N PHE A 143 -16.83 18.70 14.13
CA PHE A 143 -16.53 19.90 13.35
C PHE A 143 -17.17 21.14 13.99
N THR A 144 -16.38 21.98 14.67
CA THR A 144 -16.90 23.05 15.53
C THR A 144 -16.39 24.45 15.18
N ARG A 145 -15.17 24.57 14.67
CA ARG A 145 -14.51 25.86 14.45
C ARG A 145 -14.73 26.35 13.01
N GLU A 146 -15.47 27.44 12.83
CA GLU A 146 -15.60 28.10 11.52
C GLU A 146 -14.23 28.48 10.95
N THR A 147 -14.05 28.32 9.64
CA THR A 147 -12.78 28.55 8.94
C THR A 147 -12.98 29.20 7.59
N ASP A 148 -12.05 30.07 7.20
CA ASP A 148 -11.98 30.74 5.90
C ASP A 148 -10.99 30.07 4.94
N LYS A 149 -10.34 28.97 5.34
CA LYS A 149 -9.30 28.31 4.54
C LYS A 149 -9.83 27.67 3.25
N LEU A 150 -11.13 27.36 3.23
CA LEU A 150 -11.87 26.95 2.04
C LEU A 150 -13.02 27.93 1.79
N LYS A 151 -13.24 28.26 0.53
CA LYS A 151 -14.36 29.08 0.08
C LYS A 151 -15.24 28.28 -0.87
N VAL A 152 -16.55 28.36 -0.66
CA VAL A 152 -17.55 27.75 -1.56
C VAL A 152 -18.27 28.87 -2.30
N ILE A 153 -18.22 28.82 -3.64
CA ILE A 153 -18.84 29.79 -4.54
C ILE A 153 -19.94 29.08 -5.32
N LYS A 154 -21.15 29.64 -5.32
CA LYS A 154 -22.23 29.17 -6.18
C LYS A 154 -21.98 29.63 -7.60
N GLU A 155 -22.05 28.69 -8.54
CA GLU A 155 -21.87 28.95 -9.96
C GLU A 155 -23.22 28.99 -10.68
N ASN A 156 -23.23 29.54 -11.89
CA ASN A 156 -24.43 29.56 -12.72
C ASN A 156 -24.92 28.13 -13.00
N THR A 157 -26.22 27.91 -12.77
CA THR A 157 -26.92 26.67 -13.09
C THR A 157 -26.70 26.31 -14.56
N GLN A 158 -26.37 25.06 -14.82
CA GLN A 158 -26.19 24.54 -16.17
C GLN A 158 -27.39 23.69 -16.56
N THR A 159 -27.98 23.95 -17.71
CA THR A 159 -29.10 23.16 -18.24
C THR A 159 -28.62 22.29 -19.39
N ILE A 160 -28.79 20.97 -19.28
CA ILE A 160 -28.49 20.01 -20.35
C ILE A 160 -29.71 19.10 -20.48
N ASN A 161 -30.31 19.02 -21.68
CA ASN A 161 -31.50 18.20 -21.96
C ASN A 161 -32.61 18.43 -20.92
N ASP A 162 -32.94 19.70 -20.67
CA ASP A 162 -33.94 20.17 -19.69
C ASP A 162 -33.70 19.79 -18.22
N LYS A 163 -32.61 19.08 -17.90
CA LYS A 163 -32.13 18.86 -16.53
C LYS A 163 -31.28 20.04 -16.08
N LYS A 164 -31.60 20.60 -14.91
CA LYS A 164 -30.80 21.63 -14.24
C LYS A 164 -29.71 20.97 -13.38
N TYR A 165 -28.47 21.42 -13.56
CA TYR A 165 -27.31 20.99 -12.79
C TYR A 165 -26.76 22.16 -12.00
N TYR A 166 -26.85 22.05 -10.68
CA TYR A 166 -26.38 23.08 -9.76
C TYR A 166 -24.92 22.85 -9.42
N LYS A 167 -24.15 23.91 -9.55
CA LYS A 167 -22.69 23.85 -9.47
C LYS A 167 -22.18 24.69 -8.31
N ILE A 168 -21.20 24.15 -7.63
CA ILE A 168 -20.39 24.89 -6.67
C ILE A 168 -18.93 24.78 -7.05
N ARG A 169 -18.21 25.88 -6.90
CA ARG A 169 -16.75 25.91 -6.96
C ARG A 169 -16.21 25.93 -5.53
N ILE A 170 -15.33 24.99 -5.23
CA ILE A 170 -14.59 24.95 -3.96
C ILE A 170 -13.18 25.46 -4.24
N GLU A 171 -12.76 26.49 -3.51
CA GLU A 171 -11.44 27.09 -3.60
C GLU A 171 -10.69 26.90 -2.28
N CYS A 172 -9.48 26.35 -2.35
CA CYS A 172 -8.56 26.32 -1.23
C CYS A 172 -7.74 27.61 -1.21
N LEU A 173 -7.93 28.40 -0.15
CA LEU A 173 -7.26 29.69 0.02
C LEU A 173 -5.95 29.56 0.79
N LYS A 174 -5.86 28.60 1.73
CA LYS A 174 -4.69 28.36 2.56
C LYS A 174 -4.56 26.87 2.90
N PRO A 175 -3.34 26.35 3.13
CA PRO A 175 -3.15 24.99 3.63
C PRO A 175 -3.82 24.77 5.00
N PHE A 176 -4.24 23.54 5.30
CA PHE A 176 -4.90 23.21 6.57
C PHE A 176 -4.51 21.82 7.12
N GLU A 177 -4.28 21.74 8.43
CA GLU A 177 -3.78 20.54 9.12
C GLU A 177 -4.88 19.57 9.58
N LYS A 178 -6.12 20.06 9.71
CA LYS A 178 -7.27 19.29 10.17
C LYS A 178 -8.31 19.24 9.07
N ASP A 179 -8.97 18.10 8.90
CA ASP A 179 -10.06 17.95 7.92
C ASP A 179 -11.09 19.09 8.07
N ILE A 180 -11.62 19.58 6.96
CA ILE A 180 -12.64 20.64 6.93
C ILE A 180 -13.96 20.04 6.44
N SER A 181 -15.02 20.25 7.22
CA SER A 181 -16.40 19.98 6.82
C SER A 181 -16.95 21.18 6.05
N ILE A 182 -17.48 20.93 4.85
CA ILE A 182 -18.32 21.85 4.10
C ILE A 182 -19.78 21.44 4.32
N GLU A 183 -20.49 22.20 5.14
CA GLU A 183 -21.89 21.99 5.48
C GLU A 183 -22.79 22.73 4.49
N ALA A 184 -23.67 22.01 3.79
CA ALA A 184 -24.80 22.61 3.09
C ALA A 184 -25.93 22.86 4.10
N LYS A 185 -26.43 24.09 4.16
CA LYS A 185 -27.49 24.50 5.08
C LYS A 185 -28.73 25.00 4.35
N TYR A 186 -29.87 24.66 4.91
CA TYR A 186 -31.18 25.15 4.50
C TYR A 186 -31.99 25.46 5.77
N ASP A 187 -32.55 26.66 5.87
CA ASP A 187 -33.24 27.16 7.08
C ASP A 187 -32.47 26.92 8.39
N GLY A 188 -31.17 27.21 8.36
CA GLY A 188 -30.27 27.07 9.52
C GLY A 188 -29.90 25.64 9.90
N LYS A 189 -30.48 24.61 9.25
CA LYS A 189 -30.18 23.20 9.49
C LYS A 189 -29.15 22.68 8.49
N THR A 190 -28.25 21.83 8.94
CA THR A 190 -27.36 21.07 8.04
C THR A 190 -28.19 20.04 7.29
N VAL A 191 -28.11 20.06 5.97
CA VAL A 191 -28.87 19.19 5.05
C VAL A 191 -27.98 18.34 4.16
N GLY A 192 -26.67 18.62 4.13
CA GLY A 192 -25.67 17.77 3.50
C GLY A 192 -24.27 18.14 4.01
N ARG A 193 -23.31 17.23 3.87
CA ARG A 193 -21.93 17.45 4.29
C ARG A 193 -20.92 16.78 3.36
N LEU A 194 -19.90 17.55 2.99
CA LEU A 194 -18.70 17.09 2.29
C LEU A 194 -17.49 17.30 3.21
N ILE A 195 -16.53 16.36 3.21
CA ILE A 195 -15.32 16.46 4.03
C ILE A 195 -14.11 16.64 3.12
N ALA A 196 -13.47 17.81 3.19
CA ALA A 196 -12.18 18.06 2.57
C ALA A 196 -11.06 17.53 3.50
N LYS A 197 -10.23 16.65 2.96
CA LYS A 197 -9.10 16.04 3.69
C LYS A 197 -8.00 17.08 3.95
N ALA A 198 -7.39 17.00 5.13
CA ALA A 198 -6.25 17.84 5.50
C ALA A 198 -5.17 17.85 4.41
N ASN A 199 -4.66 19.04 4.06
CA ASN A 199 -3.79 19.24 2.90
C ASN A 199 -2.53 20.06 3.19
N SER A 200 -2.27 20.41 4.46
CA SER A 200 -1.03 21.11 4.84
C SER A 200 0.23 20.27 4.61
N LYS A 201 0.07 18.94 4.58
CA LYS A 201 1.12 17.99 4.23
C LYS A 201 0.85 17.46 2.84
N VAL A 202 1.76 17.79 1.93
CA VAL A 202 1.83 17.25 0.58
C VAL A 202 3.15 16.52 0.46
N TYR A 203 3.15 15.40 -0.23
CA TYR A 203 4.29 14.51 -0.32
C TYR A 203 4.84 14.46 -1.74
N GLU A 204 6.12 14.17 -1.85
CA GLU A 204 6.79 13.91 -3.11
C GLU A 204 7.69 12.69 -3.06
N THR A 205 7.91 12.12 -4.23
CA THR A 205 8.87 11.05 -4.49
C THR A 205 9.55 11.30 -5.82
N THR A 206 10.79 10.82 -5.94
CA THR A 206 11.43 10.67 -7.25
C THR A 206 10.94 9.38 -7.91
N ILE A 207 10.54 9.43 -9.17
CA ILE A 207 10.30 8.25 -9.99
C ILE A 207 11.55 8.00 -10.82
N GLN A 208 12.28 6.92 -10.55
CA GLN A 208 13.48 6.53 -11.29
C GLN A 208 13.13 5.42 -12.28
N PRO A 209 12.93 5.74 -13.57
CA PRO A 209 12.78 4.70 -14.58
C PRO A 209 14.13 4.03 -14.87
N VAL A 210 14.11 2.71 -14.99
CA VAL A 210 15.25 1.88 -15.36
C VAL A 210 14.83 0.97 -16.50
N LEU A 211 15.29 1.24 -17.71
CA LEU A 211 15.11 0.35 -18.85
C LEU A 211 16.08 -0.84 -18.74
N VAL A 212 15.51 -2.03 -18.79
CA VAL A 212 16.25 -3.29 -18.76
C VAL A 212 16.05 -4.04 -20.08
N THR A 213 17.16 -4.48 -20.66
CA THR A 213 17.18 -5.43 -21.78
C THR A 213 17.99 -6.68 -21.42
N PHE A 214 17.71 -7.78 -22.08
CA PHE A 214 18.53 -8.99 -22.04
C PHE A 214 19.31 -9.14 -23.34
N GLY A 215 20.57 -9.55 -23.20
CA GLY A 215 21.47 -9.80 -24.33
C GLY A 215 22.54 -10.84 -23.98
N SER A 216 23.52 -10.99 -24.88
CA SER A 216 24.65 -11.92 -24.70
C SER A 216 25.74 -11.39 -23.77
N GLN A 217 25.81 -10.07 -23.56
CA GLN A 217 26.80 -9.42 -22.71
C GLN A 217 26.08 -8.47 -21.73
N ALA A 218 26.50 -8.46 -20.47
CA ALA A 218 26.01 -7.49 -19.49
C ALA A 218 26.64 -6.11 -19.71
N SER A 219 25.88 -5.07 -19.39
CA SER A 219 26.42 -3.73 -19.19
C SER A 219 27.47 -3.74 -18.08
N THR A 220 28.53 -2.96 -18.26
CA THR A 220 29.57 -2.74 -17.23
C THR A 220 29.29 -1.54 -16.34
N LYS A 221 28.32 -0.70 -16.72
CA LYS A 221 27.85 0.48 -15.99
C LYS A 221 26.41 0.79 -16.35
N VAL A 222 25.77 1.63 -15.56
CA VAL A 222 24.46 2.22 -15.89
C VAL A 222 24.65 3.34 -16.91
N GLU A 223 23.90 3.33 -18.00
CA GLU A 223 23.83 4.44 -18.95
C GLU A 223 22.68 5.38 -18.59
N GLU A 224 22.87 6.68 -18.79
CA GLU A 224 21.83 7.70 -18.59
C GLU A 224 21.32 8.20 -19.96
N LYS A 225 20.01 8.15 -20.18
CA LYS A 225 19.35 8.65 -21.39
C LYS A 225 18.26 9.66 -21.06
N GLU A 226 17.92 10.49 -22.04
CA GLU A 226 16.84 11.47 -21.91
C GLU A 226 15.48 10.76 -21.91
N HIS A 227 14.53 11.22 -21.09
CA HIS A 227 13.22 10.56 -20.97
C HIS A 227 12.40 10.59 -22.26
N LYS A 228 12.61 11.62 -23.10
CA LYS A 228 11.94 11.78 -24.40
C LYS A 228 12.26 10.65 -25.39
N ASP A 229 13.32 9.88 -25.14
CA ASP A 229 13.66 8.72 -25.95
C ASP A 229 12.73 7.52 -25.66
N PHE A 230 11.79 7.67 -24.70
CA PHE A 230 10.86 6.65 -24.24
C PHE A 230 9.44 7.21 -24.04
N ASP A 231 8.61 7.17 -25.09
CA ASP A 231 7.24 7.75 -25.11
C ASP A 231 6.34 7.37 -23.92
N PHE A 232 6.53 6.18 -23.34
CA PHE A 232 5.76 5.68 -22.21
C PHE A 232 6.03 6.46 -20.91
N ILE A 233 7.26 6.90 -20.68
CA ILE A 233 7.69 7.48 -19.39
C ILE A 233 7.02 8.84 -19.12
N PRO A 234 7.02 9.82 -20.04
CA PRO A 234 6.33 11.09 -19.82
C PRO A 234 4.82 10.90 -19.58
N LYS A 235 4.18 10.00 -20.34
CA LYS A 235 2.75 9.69 -20.19
C LYS A 235 2.43 9.07 -18.84
N LEU A 236 3.29 8.18 -18.34
CA LEU A 236 3.13 7.57 -17.01
C LEU A 236 3.17 8.64 -15.91
N ILE A 237 4.13 9.56 -15.97
CA ILE A 237 4.27 10.64 -14.98
C ILE A 237 3.09 11.62 -15.06
N GLU A 238 2.58 11.89 -16.25
CA GLU A 238 1.39 12.70 -16.43
C GLU A 238 0.17 12.02 -15.78
N PHE A 239 -0.07 10.74 -16.07
CA PHE A 239 -1.17 9.97 -15.50
C PHE A 239 -1.05 9.87 -13.97
N PHE A 240 0.15 9.55 -13.45
CA PHE A 240 0.46 9.53 -12.02
C PHE A 240 0.06 10.85 -11.35
N ASN A 241 0.51 11.98 -11.89
CA ASN A 241 0.35 13.29 -11.27
C ASN A 241 -1.01 13.94 -11.53
N ASN A 242 -1.75 13.54 -12.56
CA ASN A 242 -2.99 14.24 -12.95
C ASN A 242 -4.25 13.40 -12.82
N GLN A 243 -4.15 12.07 -12.70
CA GLN A 243 -5.31 11.18 -12.68
C GLN A 243 -5.32 10.19 -11.50
N ALA A 244 -4.17 9.88 -10.92
CA ALA A 244 -4.06 8.83 -9.89
C ALA A 244 -3.64 9.36 -8.51
N PHE A 245 -2.34 9.54 -8.29
CA PHE A 245 -1.77 9.76 -6.95
C PHE A 245 -1.92 11.21 -6.46
N ASN A 246 -2.29 12.13 -7.35
CA ASN A 246 -2.71 13.47 -6.93
C ASN A 246 -3.92 13.46 -5.99
N GLN A 247 -4.76 12.43 -6.07
CA GLN A 247 -5.89 12.23 -5.18
C GLN A 247 -5.44 12.05 -3.72
N ALA A 248 -4.24 11.52 -3.50
CA ALA A 248 -3.66 11.27 -2.19
C ALA A 248 -2.58 12.31 -1.77
N TYR A 249 -2.48 13.46 -2.44
CA TYR A 249 -1.46 14.48 -2.19
C TYR A 249 -0.02 14.00 -2.40
N ILE A 250 0.21 13.06 -3.32
CA ILE A 250 1.54 12.59 -3.68
C ILE A 250 1.89 13.12 -5.07
N ARG A 251 3.05 13.79 -5.18
CA ARG A 251 3.65 14.26 -6.43
C ARG A 251 4.82 13.35 -6.83
N GLY A 252 4.77 12.78 -8.02
CA GLY A 252 5.90 12.08 -8.62
C GLY A 252 6.76 13.05 -9.41
N LYS A 253 8.00 13.29 -8.97
CA LYS A 253 9.01 14.01 -9.73
C LYS A 253 9.80 12.98 -10.54
N LEU A 254 9.79 13.09 -11.86
CA LEU A 254 10.66 12.24 -12.67
C LEU A 254 12.13 12.53 -12.32
N ALA A 255 12.95 11.47 -12.25
CA ALA A 255 14.41 11.61 -12.12
C ALA A 255 14.99 12.47 -13.26
N LYS A 256 16.30 12.75 -13.22
CA LYS A 256 16.92 13.57 -14.28
C LYS A 256 16.99 12.83 -15.61
N ASN A 257 17.31 11.54 -15.57
CA ASN A 257 17.54 10.69 -16.74
C ASN A 257 16.93 9.30 -16.51
N THR A 258 16.58 8.63 -17.59
CA THR A 258 16.25 7.20 -17.57
C THR A 258 17.55 6.42 -17.51
N HIS A 259 17.63 5.49 -16.57
CA HIS A 259 18.76 4.57 -16.51
C HIS A 259 18.55 3.43 -17.50
N VAL A 260 19.61 2.99 -18.17
CA VAL A 260 19.56 1.90 -19.14
C VAL A 260 20.63 0.88 -18.78
N VAL A 261 20.22 -0.38 -18.68
CA VAL A 261 21.08 -1.51 -18.39
C VAL A 261 20.71 -2.72 -19.24
N GLN A 262 21.73 -3.50 -19.61
CA GLN A 262 21.59 -4.80 -20.22
C GLN A 262 22.12 -5.88 -19.29
N PHE A 263 21.36 -6.96 -19.11
CA PHE A 263 21.82 -8.14 -18.38
C PHE A 263 21.96 -9.35 -19.30
N VAL A 264 22.75 -10.33 -18.86
CA VAL A 264 22.91 -11.59 -19.59
C VAL A 264 21.64 -12.42 -19.44
N GLU A 265 21.04 -12.85 -20.55
CA GLU A 265 19.79 -13.62 -20.54
C GLU A 265 19.90 -14.93 -19.75
N SER A 266 21.05 -15.62 -19.86
CA SER A 266 21.28 -16.90 -19.19
C SER A 266 21.26 -16.83 -17.65
N ASP A 267 21.41 -15.63 -17.08
CA ASP A 267 21.24 -15.44 -15.64
C ASP A 267 19.79 -15.56 -15.18
N PHE A 268 18.83 -15.43 -16.09
CA PHE A 268 17.39 -15.48 -15.78
C PHE A 268 16.72 -16.74 -16.31
N THR A 269 17.29 -17.37 -17.34
CA THR A 269 16.78 -18.66 -17.85
C THR A 269 17.34 -19.85 -17.07
N LYS A 270 18.47 -19.68 -16.37
CA LYS A 270 18.92 -20.67 -15.37
C LYS A 270 17.86 -20.85 -14.29
N ASP A 271 17.65 -22.10 -13.87
CA ASP A 271 16.67 -22.49 -12.86
C ASP A 271 15.21 -22.14 -13.20
N ASP A 272 14.89 -21.97 -14.49
CA ASP A 272 13.53 -21.83 -14.97
C ASP A 272 12.80 -20.58 -14.40
N VAL A 273 13.51 -19.53 -13.99
CA VAL A 273 12.91 -18.27 -13.48
C VAL A 273 12.17 -17.54 -14.60
N VAL A 274 12.82 -17.41 -15.76
CA VAL A 274 12.24 -16.94 -17.01
C VAL A 274 12.28 -18.07 -18.04
N LYS A 275 11.20 -18.24 -18.81
CA LYS A 275 11.10 -19.26 -19.86
C LYS A 275 10.76 -18.65 -21.20
N MET A 276 11.34 -19.21 -22.25
CA MET A 276 10.89 -18.97 -23.62
C MET A 276 9.56 -19.69 -23.85
N LYS A 277 8.54 -18.96 -24.29
CA LYS A 277 7.31 -19.52 -24.83
C LYS A 277 7.03 -18.89 -26.20
N GLY A 278 6.91 -19.74 -27.23
CA GLY A 278 6.99 -19.28 -28.61
C GLY A 278 8.31 -18.55 -28.89
N LYS A 279 8.22 -17.28 -29.28
CA LYS A 279 9.38 -16.39 -29.56
C LYS A 279 9.59 -15.32 -28.49
N LYS A 280 8.97 -15.47 -27.32
CA LYS A 280 8.93 -14.44 -26.27
C LYS A 280 9.32 -15.02 -24.91
N LEU A 281 9.97 -14.21 -24.09
CA LEU A 281 10.34 -14.56 -22.73
C LEU A 281 9.21 -14.20 -21.76
N PHE A 282 8.97 -15.09 -20.79
CA PHE A 282 7.97 -14.89 -19.73
C PHE A 282 8.53 -15.29 -18.37
N ILE A 283 8.13 -14.59 -17.31
CA ILE A 283 8.40 -15.05 -15.95
C ILE A 283 7.56 -16.30 -15.67
N ASN A 284 8.22 -17.37 -15.25
CA ASN A 284 7.61 -18.69 -15.08
C ASN A 284 7.10 -18.89 -13.65
N TYR A 285 5.93 -18.33 -13.33
CA TYR A 285 5.26 -18.53 -12.04
C TYR A 285 3.77 -18.84 -12.22
N THR A 286 3.12 -19.32 -11.16
CA THR A 286 1.67 -19.60 -11.13
C THR A 286 1.01 -18.88 -9.95
N GLU A 287 -0.32 -18.81 -9.89
CA GLU A 287 -1.01 -18.25 -8.71
C GLU A 287 -0.66 -19.02 -7.43
N ALA A 288 -0.53 -20.35 -7.53
CA ALA A 288 -0.18 -21.21 -6.41
C ALA A 288 1.27 -21.06 -5.95
N SER A 289 2.15 -20.49 -6.78
CA SER A 289 3.57 -20.29 -6.46
C SER A 289 4.13 -19.07 -7.17
N GLN A 290 4.26 -17.98 -6.44
CA GLN A 290 4.88 -16.73 -6.90
C GLN A 290 6.42 -16.72 -6.73
N ARG A 291 7.02 -17.84 -6.34
CA ARG A 291 8.46 -17.94 -6.04
C ARG A 291 9.35 -17.36 -7.14
N ASN A 292 9.07 -17.69 -8.40
CA ASN A 292 9.89 -17.23 -9.52
C ASN A 292 9.69 -15.75 -9.86
N ALA A 293 8.53 -15.15 -9.53
CA ALA A 293 8.34 -13.70 -9.63
C ALA A 293 9.23 -12.97 -8.62
N ILE A 294 9.30 -13.48 -7.38
CA ILE A 294 10.17 -12.94 -6.33
C ILE A 294 11.65 -13.07 -6.74
N LEU A 295 12.08 -14.26 -7.18
CA LEU A 295 13.45 -14.48 -7.63
C LEU A 295 13.84 -13.58 -8.81
N TYR A 296 12.91 -13.35 -9.75
CA TYR A 296 13.13 -12.44 -10.86
C TYR A 296 13.38 -11.00 -10.37
N ASN A 297 12.51 -10.48 -9.50
CA ASN A 297 12.64 -9.12 -8.95
C ASN A 297 13.98 -8.96 -8.23
N ASP A 298 14.30 -9.88 -7.32
CA ASP A 298 15.54 -9.86 -6.55
C ASP A 298 16.76 -9.86 -7.49
N LEU A 299 16.75 -10.66 -8.56
CA LEU A 299 17.85 -10.71 -9.52
C LEU A 299 18.02 -9.38 -10.28
N ILE A 300 16.93 -8.77 -10.75
CA ILE A 300 16.96 -7.48 -11.45
C ILE A 300 17.49 -6.39 -10.52
N GLU A 301 16.90 -6.27 -9.34
CA GLU A 301 17.21 -5.22 -8.37
C GLU A 301 18.65 -5.33 -7.86
N ASN A 302 19.10 -6.54 -7.51
CA ASN A 302 20.47 -6.76 -7.03
C ASN A 302 21.51 -6.53 -8.13
N LYS A 303 21.27 -6.96 -9.38
CA LYS A 303 22.22 -6.72 -10.48
C LYS A 303 22.28 -5.24 -10.84
N TYR A 304 21.13 -4.56 -10.87
CA TYR A 304 21.07 -3.13 -11.14
C TYR A 304 21.77 -2.34 -10.03
N SER A 305 21.46 -2.60 -8.75
CA SER A 305 22.10 -1.97 -7.59
C SER A 305 23.63 -2.16 -7.64
N ALA A 306 24.08 -3.38 -7.92
CA ALA A 306 25.51 -3.69 -8.03
C ALA A 306 26.22 -2.90 -9.13
N LEU A 307 25.58 -2.71 -10.29
CA LEU A 307 26.13 -1.87 -11.36
C LEU A 307 26.09 -0.38 -11.01
N PHE A 308 24.97 0.09 -10.44
CA PHE A 308 24.74 1.50 -10.15
C PHE A 308 25.69 2.03 -9.07
N TYR A 309 25.91 1.26 -8.01
CA TYR A 309 26.83 1.63 -6.92
C TYR A 309 28.26 1.13 -7.11
N ASN A 310 28.57 0.53 -8.26
CA ASN A 310 29.88 -0.08 -8.53
C ASN A 310 30.30 -1.10 -7.44
N SER A 311 29.37 -1.96 -7.05
CA SER A 311 29.50 -2.93 -5.96
C SER A 311 29.39 -4.39 -6.43
N ILE A 312 29.80 -4.67 -7.67
CA ILE A 312 29.76 -6.00 -8.30
C ILE A 312 30.40 -7.07 -7.41
N LYS A 313 31.58 -6.77 -6.83
CA LYS A 313 32.28 -7.70 -5.93
C LYS A 313 31.46 -8.07 -4.68
N ILE A 314 30.69 -7.12 -4.14
CA ILE A 314 29.80 -7.39 -3.00
C ILE A 314 28.70 -8.36 -3.39
N ARG A 315 28.06 -8.15 -4.55
CA ARG A 315 27.04 -9.06 -5.06
C ARG A 315 27.61 -10.47 -5.22
N GLU A 316 28.81 -10.60 -5.76
CA GLU A 316 29.51 -11.89 -5.87
C GLU A 316 29.75 -12.51 -4.49
N ASN A 317 30.17 -11.73 -3.49
CA ASN A 317 30.31 -12.22 -2.11
C ASN A 317 29.00 -12.68 -1.50
N ILE A 318 27.87 -12.01 -1.77
CA ILE A 318 26.53 -12.43 -1.31
C ILE A 318 26.16 -13.79 -1.91
N GLU A 319 26.42 -13.99 -3.20
CA GLU A 319 26.22 -15.29 -3.87
C GLU A 319 27.08 -16.38 -3.20
N LYS A 320 28.36 -16.09 -2.93
CA LYS A 320 29.25 -16.99 -2.20
C LYS A 320 28.78 -17.29 -0.77
N MET A 321 28.27 -16.29 -0.06
CA MET A 321 27.71 -16.45 1.28
C MET A 321 26.50 -17.40 1.25
N HIS A 322 25.59 -17.26 0.28
CA HIS A 322 24.47 -18.19 0.12
C HIS A 322 24.92 -19.63 -0.15
N ASP A 323 25.94 -19.81 -0.99
CA ASP A 323 26.54 -21.14 -1.22
C ASP A 323 27.14 -21.72 0.07
N CYS A 324 27.87 -20.92 0.85
CA CYS A 324 28.41 -21.33 2.14
C CYS A 324 27.30 -21.71 3.13
N ILE A 325 26.22 -20.91 3.24
CA ILE A 325 25.06 -21.21 4.10
C ILE A 325 24.49 -22.59 3.77
N LYS A 326 24.26 -22.87 2.48
CA LYS A 326 23.77 -24.17 2.02
C LYS A 326 24.69 -25.31 2.45
N LYS A 327 26.01 -25.17 2.23
CA LYS A 327 27.00 -26.18 2.63
C LYS A 327 27.03 -26.39 4.15
N ILE A 328 27.00 -25.30 4.93
CA ILE A 328 27.00 -25.33 6.40
C ILE A 328 25.79 -26.12 6.90
N LEU A 329 24.58 -25.79 6.44
CA LEU A 329 23.35 -26.45 6.89
C LEU A 329 23.33 -27.94 6.54
N ILE A 330 23.79 -28.31 5.34
CA ILE A 330 23.90 -29.71 4.91
C ILE A 330 24.89 -30.48 5.78
N ALA A 331 26.05 -29.90 6.06
CA ALA A 331 27.08 -30.55 6.87
C ALA A 331 26.64 -30.67 8.34
N PHE A 332 26.10 -29.60 8.92
CA PHE A 332 25.63 -29.55 10.30
C PHE A 332 24.50 -30.56 10.57
N LYS A 333 23.55 -30.70 9.62
CA LYS A 333 22.44 -31.68 9.69
C LYS A 333 22.89 -33.13 9.91
N LYS A 334 24.10 -33.50 9.46
CA LYS A 334 24.59 -34.90 9.56
C LYS A 334 24.67 -35.36 11.02
N ASP A 335 25.09 -34.46 11.90
CA ASP A 335 25.33 -34.73 13.32
C ASP A 335 24.26 -34.13 14.24
N PHE A 336 23.48 -33.16 13.75
CA PHE A 336 22.38 -32.55 14.49
C PHE A 336 21.02 -33.08 13.99
N LYS A 337 20.43 -34.02 14.73
CA LYS A 337 19.14 -34.66 14.41
C LYS A 337 18.10 -34.43 15.51
N TYR A 338 17.55 -33.22 15.56
CA TYR A 338 16.58 -32.84 16.59
C TYR A 338 15.12 -32.96 16.10
N ASP A 339 14.18 -32.86 17.04
CA ASP A 339 12.74 -32.99 16.77
C ASP A 339 12.10 -31.61 16.51
N LYS A 340 10.92 -31.62 15.88
CA LYS A 340 10.08 -30.42 15.69
C LYS A 340 9.25 -30.08 16.91
N GLU A 341 8.93 -31.09 17.70
CA GLU A 341 8.13 -30.98 18.91
C GLU A 341 9.04 -30.92 20.13
N SER A 342 8.57 -30.32 21.22
CA SER A 342 9.34 -30.24 22.46
C SER A 342 9.69 -31.64 22.97
N ASN A 343 10.98 -31.84 23.26
CA ASN A 343 11.46 -33.09 23.84
C ASN A 343 12.57 -32.81 24.84
N LEU A 344 12.19 -32.41 26.05
CA LEU A 344 13.15 -32.04 27.11
C LEU A 344 14.11 -33.17 27.50
N ARG A 345 13.70 -34.44 27.37
CA ARG A 345 14.58 -35.59 27.59
C ARG A 345 15.67 -35.67 26.52
N LYS A 346 15.30 -35.45 25.26
CA LYS A 346 16.25 -35.37 24.16
C LYS A 346 17.10 -34.10 24.23
N ALA A 347 16.54 -32.97 24.67
CA ALA A 347 17.29 -31.74 24.94
C ALA A 347 18.39 -31.98 26.00
N LYS A 348 18.02 -32.65 27.09
CA LYS A 348 18.98 -33.08 28.13
C LYS A 348 20.08 -33.95 27.55
N LYS A 349 19.73 -34.97 26.76
CA LYS A 349 20.72 -35.84 26.11
C LYS A 349 21.62 -35.07 25.15
N PHE A 350 21.06 -34.17 24.33
CA PHE A 350 21.82 -33.34 23.39
C PHE A 350 22.79 -32.41 24.13
N HIS A 351 22.38 -31.86 25.27
CA HIS A 351 23.25 -31.09 26.16
C HIS A 351 24.41 -31.96 26.65
N GLU A 352 24.09 -33.10 27.27
CA GLU A 352 25.08 -34.00 27.88
C GLU A 352 26.07 -34.57 26.84
N ASP A 353 25.59 -34.83 25.62
CA ASP A 353 26.39 -35.32 24.49
C ASP A 353 27.10 -34.18 23.73
N HIS A 354 26.91 -32.91 24.10
CA HIS A 354 27.41 -31.72 23.40
C HIS A 354 27.12 -31.75 21.88
N THR A 355 25.93 -32.20 21.50
CA THR A 355 25.62 -32.55 20.11
C THR A 355 25.74 -31.35 19.16
N ALA A 356 25.25 -30.17 19.55
CA ALA A 356 25.34 -28.99 18.70
C ALA A 356 26.79 -28.49 18.59
N THR A 357 27.54 -28.52 19.68
CA THR A 357 28.98 -28.18 19.69
C THR A 357 29.77 -29.11 18.78
N ILE A 358 29.53 -30.42 18.82
CA ILE A 358 30.19 -31.41 17.95
C ILE A 358 29.84 -31.13 16.48
N ALA A 359 28.56 -30.94 16.16
CA ALA A 359 28.12 -30.63 14.81
C ALA A 359 28.73 -29.30 14.29
N TRP A 360 28.80 -28.28 15.15
CA TRP A 360 29.41 -27.00 14.83
C TRP A 360 30.92 -27.10 14.59
N ASN A 361 31.64 -27.84 15.44
CA ASN A 361 33.09 -27.99 15.31
C ASN A 361 33.52 -28.61 13.96
N LYS A 362 32.66 -29.41 13.32
CA LYS A 362 32.94 -29.98 11.99
C LYS A 362 32.78 -28.98 10.83
N VAL A 363 32.08 -27.86 11.06
CA VAL A 363 31.83 -26.83 10.04
C VAL A 363 32.55 -25.51 10.33
N LYS A 364 32.94 -25.25 11.59
CA LYS A 364 33.45 -23.93 12.01
C LYS A 364 34.79 -23.57 11.36
N ASP A 365 35.71 -24.52 11.29
CA ASP A 365 37.11 -24.26 10.90
C ASP A 365 37.32 -24.33 9.38
N ASN A 366 36.27 -24.71 8.62
CA ASN A 366 36.27 -24.77 7.17
C ASN A 366 35.16 -23.90 6.54
N LEU A 367 33.91 -24.37 6.51
CA LEU A 367 32.80 -23.77 5.78
C LEU A 367 32.37 -22.43 6.39
N TYR A 368 32.37 -22.33 7.73
CA TYR A 368 32.05 -21.07 8.40
C TYR A 368 33.20 -20.07 8.29
N LYS A 369 34.45 -20.53 8.31
CA LYS A 369 35.60 -19.65 8.07
C LYS A 369 35.55 -19.03 6.67
N GLU A 370 35.25 -19.85 5.64
CA GLU A 370 35.01 -19.37 4.27
C GLU A 370 33.84 -18.36 4.23
N TYR A 371 32.74 -18.65 4.93
CA TYR A 371 31.63 -17.70 5.07
C TYR A 371 32.07 -16.36 5.68
N LEU A 372 32.90 -16.38 6.73
CA LEU A 372 33.40 -15.17 7.39
C LEU A 372 34.31 -14.33 6.49
N GLU A 373 35.08 -14.95 5.59
CA GLU A 373 35.90 -14.24 4.61
C GLU A 373 35.01 -13.36 3.71
N TYR A 374 33.97 -13.96 3.10
CA TYR A 374 33.01 -13.21 2.27
C TYR A 374 32.17 -12.22 3.08
N LYS A 375 31.79 -12.59 4.32
CA LYS A 375 31.04 -11.73 5.23
C LYS A 375 31.81 -10.45 5.59
N SER A 376 33.13 -10.56 5.79
CA SER A 376 33.96 -9.41 6.18
C SER A 376 33.90 -8.27 5.16
N GLU A 377 33.96 -8.61 3.87
CA GLU A 377 33.79 -7.64 2.79
C GLU A 377 32.33 -7.17 2.70
N TYR A 378 31.34 -8.06 2.82
CA TYR A 378 29.91 -7.70 2.83
C TYR A 378 29.59 -6.64 3.90
N LEU A 379 30.08 -6.79 5.14
CA LEU A 379 29.80 -5.86 6.24
C LEU A 379 30.53 -4.51 6.13
N GLN A 380 31.65 -4.44 5.39
CA GLN A 380 32.41 -3.20 5.24
C GLN A 380 31.73 -2.18 4.32
N ASN A 381 30.67 -2.57 3.64
CA ASN A 381 30.06 -1.76 2.60
C ASN A 381 28.81 -1.02 3.07
N LYS A 382 28.64 0.19 2.52
CA LYS A 382 27.52 1.08 2.85
C LYS A 382 26.26 0.80 2.03
N ILE A 383 26.37 0.08 0.92
CA ILE A 383 25.26 -0.12 -0.02
C ILE A 383 25.27 -1.55 -0.54
N VAL A 384 24.30 -2.32 -0.07
CA VAL A 384 24.06 -3.71 -0.49
C VAL A 384 22.71 -3.86 -1.17
N HIS A 385 21.74 -3.08 -0.73
CA HIS A 385 20.41 -3.02 -1.30
C HIS A 385 20.22 -1.73 -2.09
N LEU A 386 19.19 -1.69 -2.92
CA LEU A 386 18.85 -0.51 -3.69
C LEU A 386 18.32 0.59 -2.77
N ASP A 387 18.84 1.82 -2.88
CA ASP A 387 18.38 2.95 -2.05
C ASP A 387 17.02 3.45 -2.53
N GLN A 388 15.97 3.13 -1.78
CA GLN A 388 14.59 3.54 -2.08
C GLN A 388 14.15 4.78 -1.30
N ASN A 389 15.07 5.46 -0.61
CA ASN A 389 14.73 6.62 0.22
C ASN A 389 14.25 7.79 -0.65
N ASN A 390 12.94 8.08 -0.62
CA ASN A 390 12.24 9.05 -1.45
C ASN A 390 12.32 8.76 -2.95
N ILE A 391 12.50 7.49 -3.32
CA ILE A 391 12.62 7.03 -4.69
C ILE A 391 11.72 5.81 -4.89
N ILE A 392 10.88 5.85 -5.92
CA ILE A 392 10.20 4.67 -6.46
C ILE A 392 10.94 4.28 -7.75
N TYR A 393 11.44 3.05 -7.80
CA TYR A 393 12.05 2.51 -9.01
C TYR A 393 11.01 1.86 -9.90
N VAL A 394 11.09 2.19 -11.19
CA VAL A 394 10.22 1.64 -12.21
C VAL A 394 11.09 0.91 -13.23
N PHE A 395 11.27 -0.39 -13.04
CA PHE A 395 12.02 -1.24 -13.96
C PHE A 395 11.17 -1.59 -15.17
N ILE A 396 11.58 -1.17 -16.35
CA ILE A 396 10.88 -1.43 -17.61
C ILE A 396 11.69 -2.48 -18.36
N ASN A 397 11.25 -3.73 -18.35
CA ASN A 397 11.93 -4.82 -19.06
C ASN A 397 11.28 -5.07 -20.41
N THR A 398 11.95 -4.65 -21.49
CA THR A 398 11.43 -4.80 -22.86
C THR A 398 11.72 -6.17 -23.48
N SER A 399 12.58 -6.98 -22.85
CA SER A 399 12.92 -8.33 -23.31
C SER A 399 11.94 -9.38 -22.81
N ILE A 400 11.20 -9.10 -21.73
CA ILE A 400 10.16 -9.98 -21.19
C ILE A 400 8.78 -9.49 -21.65
N GLU A 401 7.98 -10.38 -22.22
CA GLU A 401 6.63 -10.05 -22.66
C GLU A 401 5.66 -9.89 -21.49
N GLY A 402 5.73 -10.76 -20.47
CA GLY A 402 4.86 -10.71 -19.29
C GLY A 402 5.15 -11.85 -18.31
N GLY A 403 4.32 -11.97 -17.28
CA GLY A 403 4.34 -13.05 -16.29
C GLY A 403 3.14 -14.01 -16.38
N LYS A 404 3.20 -15.12 -15.63
CA LYS A 404 2.11 -16.09 -15.42
C LYS A 404 1.78 -16.96 -16.65
N ASN A 405 1.03 -16.46 -17.63
CA ASN A 405 0.63 -17.20 -18.84
C ASN A 405 0.46 -16.31 -20.08
N GLU A 406 0.36 -16.92 -21.27
CA GLU A 406 0.28 -16.19 -22.54
C GLU A 406 -1.07 -15.48 -22.76
N ASP A 407 -2.13 -15.95 -22.11
CA ASP A 407 -3.50 -15.50 -22.33
C ASP A 407 -3.93 -14.34 -21.43
N ALA A 408 -3.53 -14.36 -20.15
CA ALA A 408 -3.85 -13.32 -19.17
C ALA A 408 -2.70 -12.32 -18.94
N LYS A 409 -1.47 -12.67 -19.34
CA LYS A 409 -0.20 -11.94 -19.20
C LYS A 409 -0.21 -10.93 -18.05
N THR A 410 0.36 -11.28 -16.90
CA THR A 410 0.69 -10.27 -15.90
C THR A 410 1.64 -9.25 -16.53
N GLN A 411 1.19 -8.00 -16.70
CA GLN A 411 1.89 -7.01 -17.50
C GLN A 411 2.87 -6.16 -16.68
N ALA A 412 2.66 -6.10 -15.38
CA ALA A 412 3.54 -5.48 -14.40
C ALA A 412 3.37 -6.22 -13.06
N TYR A 413 4.34 -6.06 -12.16
CA TYR A 413 4.35 -6.70 -10.85
C TYR A 413 5.14 -5.86 -9.84
N SER A 414 4.59 -5.70 -8.64
CA SER A 414 5.29 -5.15 -7.49
C SER A 414 5.04 -6.00 -6.26
N TYR A 415 6.09 -6.20 -5.46
CA TYR A 415 5.87 -6.66 -4.09
C TYR A 415 5.23 -5.51 -3.28
N ARG A 416 4.37 -5.87 -2.32
CA ARG A 416 3.69 -4.86 -1.50
C ARG A 416 4.71 -4.13 -0.62
N SER A 417 4.63 -2.80 -0.57
CA SER A 417 5.55 -1.96 0.20
C SER A 417 7.02 -2.18 -0.16
N SER A 418 7.33 -2.32 -1.45
CA SER A 418 8.70 -2.53 -1.93
C SER A 418 9.40 -1.25 -2.42
N GLY A 419 8.66 -0.17 -2.70
CA GLY A 419 9.23 0.98 -3.42
C GLY A 419 9.69 0.68 -4.85
N VAL A 420 9.37 -0.50 -5.40
CA VAL A 420 9.82 -0.98 -6.72
C VAL A 420 8.67 -1.59 -7.50
N THR A 421 8.57 -1.20 -8.77
CA THR A 421 7.62 -1.74 -9.74
C THR A 421 8.34 -2.27 -10.97
N HIS A 422 8.01 -3.49 -11.39
CA HIS A 422 8.50 -4.11 -12.61
C HIS A 422 7.43 -4.09 -13.70
N ILE A 423 7.77 -3.60 -14.88
CA ILE A 423 6.90 -3.42 -16.05
C ILE A 423 7.45 -4.27 -17.18
N PHE A 424 6.58 -5.00 -17.87
CA PHE A 424 6.95 -5.85 -19.00
C PHE A 424 6.52 -5.24 -20.34
N ASN A 425 7.05 -5.79 -21.43
CA ASN A 425 6.82 -5.29 -22.78
C ASN A 425 5.33 -5.27 -23.19
N SER A 426 4.49 -6.13 -22.62
CA SER A 426 3.04 -6.11 -22.88
C SER A 426 2.34 -4.87 -22.33
N ALA A 427 2.72 -4.36 -21.14
CA ALA A 427 2.11 -3.15 -20.55
C ALA A 427 2.31 -1.92 -21.45
N ILE A 428 3.49 -1.79 -22.07
CA ILE A 428 3.84 -0.65 -22.94
C ILE A 428 2.92 -0.57 -24.17
N LYS A 429 2.38 -1.71 -24.60
CA LYS A 429 1.53 -1.85 -25.79
C LYS A 429 0.04 -1.86 -25.47
N ASP A 430 -0.34 -1.96 -24.19
CA ASP A 430 -1.73 -1.97 -23.75
C ASP A 430 -2.27 -0.53 -23.67
N GLN A 431 -3.51 -0.34 -24.11
CA GLN A 431 -4.21 0.94 -24.00
C GLN A 431 -4.42 1.35 -22.54
N ASP A 432 -4.62 0.37 -21.64
CA ASP A 432 -4.77 0.59 -20.20
C ASP A 432 -3.44 0.47 -19.43
N GLY A 433 -2.32 0.33 -20.15
CA GLY A 433 -1.00 0.04 -19.57
C GLY A 433 -0.54 1.06 -18.51
N LEU A 434 -0.88 2.35 -18.68
CA LEU A 434 -0.56 3.38 -17.70
C LEU A 434 -1.26 3.14 -16.35
N ALA A 435 -2.54 2.77 -16.40
CA ALA A 435 -3.33 2.52 -15.20
C ALA A 435 -2.89 1.24 -14.50
N LEU A 436 -2.57 0.19 -15.26
CA LEU A 436 -2.02 -1.07 -14.73
C LEU A 436 -0.66 -0.86 -14.06
N VAL A 437 0.19 -0.01 -14.62
CA VAL A 437 1.47 0.33 -13.97
C VAL A 437 1.25 1.15 -12.70
N VAL A 438 0.31 2.10 -12.72
CA VAL A 438 -0.05 2.88 -11.53
C VAL A 438 -0.67 2.02 -10.43
N HIS A 439 -1.46 1.01 -10.79
CA HIS A 439 -1.95 -0.01 -9.86
C HIS A 439 -0.78 -0.72 -9.15
N GLU A 440 0.23 -1.14 -9.90
CA GLU A 440 1.42 -1.78 -9.35
C GLU A 440 2.27 -0.82 -8.50
N ILE A 441 2.35 0.46 -8.88
CA ILE A 441 2.94 1.49 -8.00
C ILE A 441 2.11 1.64 -6.71
N GLY A 442 0.80 1.46 -6.77
CA GLY A 442 -0.06 1.41 -5.59
C GLY A 442 0.35 0.29 -4.63
N HIS A 443 0.64 -0.90 -5.16
CA HIS A 443 1.20 -2.01 -4.38
C HIS A 443 2.57 -1.68 -3.78
N SER A 444 3.49 -1.11 -4.57
CA SER A 444 4.82 -0.73 -4.06
C SER A 444 4.76 0.33 -2.95
N LEU A 445 3.67 1.11 -2.89
CA LEU A 445 3.32 2.06 -1.83
C LEU A 445 2.42 1.48 -0.71
N GLY A 446 2.25 0.17 -0.67
CA GLY A 446 1.61 -0.55 0.44
C GLY A 446 0.11 -0.78 0.32
N LEU A 447 -0.50 -0.46 -0.83
CA LEU A 447 -1.91 -0.74 -1.04
C LEU A 447 -2.17 -2.21 -1.36
N PRO A 448 -3.19 -2.84 -0.74
CA PRO A 448 -3.72 -4.11 -1.21
C PRO A 448 -4.65 -3.89 -2.41
N HIS A 449 -5.10 -4.99 -3.03
CA HIS A 449 -6.27 -4.90 -3.89
C HIS A 449 -7.46 -4.37 -3.11
N THR A 450 -8.36 -3.70 -3.82
CA THR A 450 -9.60 -3.23 -3.23
C THR A 450 -10.40 -4.41 -2.69
N PHE A 451 -10.88 -4.29 -1.45
CA PHE A 451 -11.85 -5.20 -0.84
C PHE A 451 -11.41 -6.67 -0.77
N GLU A 452 -10.10 -6.91 -0.76
CA GLU A 452 -9.51 -8.16 -0.33
C GLU A 452 -9.65 -8.32 1.19
N ASP A 453 -9.96 -9.53 1.67
CA ASP A 453 -10.14 -9.81 3.11
C ASP A 453 -8.78 -9.96 3.83
N ASP A 454 -7.95 -8.94 3.75
CA ASP A 454 -6.67 -8.86 4.46
C ASP A 454 -6.87 -8.93 5.99
N ILE A 455 -8.02 -8.45 6.48
CA ILE A 455 -8.37 -8.53 7.90
C ILE A 455 -8.51 -9.98 8.36
N LYS A 456 -9.16 -10.84 7.58
CA LYS A 456 -9.23 -12.27 7.87
C LYS A 456 -7.87 -12.95 7.83
N LYS A 457 -6.99 -12.57 6.89
CA LYS A 457 -5.60 -13.08 6.86
C LYS A 457 -4.83 -12.68 8.12
N ASP A 458 -4.92 -11.42 8.54
CA ASP A 458 -4.30 -10.92 9.77
C ASP A 458 -4.84 -11.66 11.01
N ILE A 459 -6.15 -11.84 11.11
CA ILE A 459 -6.78 -12.58 12.21
C ILE A 459 -6.29 -14.04 12.21
N ASN A 460 -6.21 -14.70 11.06
CA ASN A 460 -5.70 -16.06 10.95
C ASN A 460 -4.22 -16.16 11.38
N ASN A 461 -3.39 -15.18 11.03
CA ASN A 461 -2.00 -15.09 11.48
C ASN A 461 -1.93 -14.93 13.01
N LEU A 462 -2.73 -14.03 13.59
CA LEU A 462 -2.80 -13.83 15.03
C LEU A 462 -3.34 -15.05 15.77
N ASN A 463 -4.32 -15.77 15.20
CA ASN A 463 -4.82 -17.04 15.73
C ASN A 463 -3.72 -18.10 15.72
N THR A 464 -2.98 -18.22 14.62
CA THR A 464 -1.83 -19.14 14.52
C THR A 464 -0.76 -18.83 15.57
N LEU A 465 -0.45 -17.54 15.79
CA LEU A 465 0.47 -17.11 16.85
C LEU A 465 -0.10 -17.42 18.25
N THR A 466 -1.39 -17.22 18.45
CA THR A 466 -2.09 -17.54 19.70
C THR A 466 -2.04 -19.03 19.99
N ASP A 467 -2.29 -19.88 19.01
CA ASP A 467 -2.24 -21.34 19.16
C ASP A 467 -0.83 -21.84 19.44
N ARG A 468 0.18 -21.25 18.78
CA ARG A 468 1.60 -21.50 19.12
C ARG A 468 1.92 -21.13 20.56
N LYS A 469 1.42 -19.99 21.04
CA LYS A 469 1.62 -19.55 22.44
C LYS A 469 0.84 -20.41 23.44
N LYS A 470 -0.35 -20.89 23.10
CA LYS A 470 -1.10 -21.86 23.91
C LYS A 470 -0.35 -23.19 24.00
N ALA A 471 0.17 -23.69 22.88
CA ALA A 471 1.01 -24.90 22.88
C ALA A 471 2.27 -24.70 23.74
N GLU A 472 2.94 -23.55 23.65
CA GLU A 472 4.07 -23.20 24.54
C GLU A 472 3.65 -23.18 26.03
N LEU A 473 2.46 -22.64 26.34
CA LEU A 473 1.92 -22.64 27.70
C LEU A 473 1.62 -24.06 28.20
N ASP A 474 1.07 -24.92 27.35
CA ASP A 474 0.81 -26.33 27.66
C ASP A 474 2.12 -27.10 27.87
N GLU A 475 3.15 -26.86 27.05
CA GLU A 475 4.49 -27.38 27.26
C GLU A 475 5.01 -26.95 28.64
N LEU A 476 4.95 -25.65 28.97
CA LEU A 476 5.36 -25.08 30.26
C LEU A 476 4.60 -25.67 31.46
N ASN A 477 3.32 -25.99 31.30
CA ASN A 477 2.50 -26.62 32.35
C ASN A 477 2.90 -28.08 32.62
N ASN A 478 3.44 -28.78 31.62
CA ASN A 478 3.82 -30.18 31.70
C ASN A 478 5.32 -30.39 31.95
N VAL A 479 6.10 -29.32 32.16
CA VAL A 479 7.53 -29.39 32.48
C VAL A 479 7.72 -30.09 33.83
N LYS A 480 8.41 -31.22 33.82
CA LYS A 480 8.87 -31.88 35.04
C LYS A 480 9.97 -31.06 35.71
N ALA A 481 9.93 -30.97 37.04
CA ALA A 481 10.84 -30.15 37.82
C ALA A 481 12.32 -30.41 37.49
N GLU A 482 12.70 -31.68 37.29
CA GLU A 482 14.07 -32.10 36.97
C GLU A 482 14.53 -31.75 35.54
N LEU A 483 13.60 -31.43 34.63
CA LEU A 483 13.88 -31.12 33.24
C LEU A 483 13.76 -29.62 32.91
N ARG A 484 13.27 -28.80 33.84
CA ARG A 484 12.96 -27.37 33.59
C ARG A 484 14.12 -26.58 33.01
N LYS A 485 15.34 -26.84 33.49
CA LYS A 485 16.56 -26.13 33.06
C LYS A 485 16.91 -26.36 31.58
N TYR A 486 16.38 -27.41 30.95
CA TYR A 486 16.63 -27.72 29.53
C TYR A 486 15.62 -27.07 28.58
N PHE A 487 14.55 -26.44 29.08
CA PHE A 487 13.52 -25.80 28.26
C PHE A 487 14.06 -24.70 27.31
N PRO A 488 14.99 -23.82 27.75
CA PRO A 488 15.60 -22.85 26.84
C PRO A 488 16.39 -23.50 25.69
N LEU A 489 17.09 -24.62 25.97
CA LEU A 489 17.86 -25.35 24.95
C LEU A 489 16.98 -26.05 23.94
N ASP A 490 15.95 -26.74 24.42
CA ASP A 490 14.93 -27.40 23.59
C ASP A 490 14.35 -26.41 22.56
N SER A 491 13.98 -25.20 23.01
CA SER A 491 13.51 -24.13 22.12
C SER A 491 14.54 -23.73 21.06
N LYS A 492 15.82 -23.58 21.45
CA LYS A 492 16.91 -23.23 20.52
C LYS A 492 17.17 -24.34 19.49
N TYR A 493 17.20 -25.60 19.93
CA TYR A 493 17.39 -26.75 19.08
C TYR A 493 16.26 -26.90 18.05
N ARG A 494 15.00 -26.66 18.44
CA ARG A 494 13.87 -26.62 17.50
C ARG A 494 14.02 -25.53 16.44
N VAL A 495 14.46 -24.33 16.83
CA VAL A 495 14.71 -23.24 15.87
C VAL A 495 15.80 -23.65 14.87
N ILE A 496 16.92 -24.20 15.34
CA ILE A 496 18.01 -24.69 14.48
C ILE A 496 17.48 -25.75 13.50
N GLN A 497 16.74 -26.74 14.00
CA GLN A 497 16.12 -27.80 13.19
C GLN A 497 15.18 -27.24 12.12
N SER A 498 14.36 -26.24 12.46
CA SER A 498 13.44 -25.62 11.51
C SER A 498 14.14 -24.95 10.32
N ILE A 499 15.34 -24.40 10.54
CA ILE A 499 16.13 -23.74 9.48
C ILE A 499 16.76 -24.78 8.57
N ILE A 500 17.30 -25.85 9.14
CA ILE A 500 17.85 -26.99 8.40
C ILE A 500 16.79 -27.53 7.44
N GLU A 501 15.58 -27.77 7.92
CA GLU A 501 14.51 -28.27 7.06
C GLU A 501 13.99 -27.23 6.06
N SER A 502 13.95 -25.95 6.42
CA SER A 502 13.59 -24.89 5.49
C SER A 502 14.55 -24.85 4.30
N SER A 503 15.84 -25.10 4.55
CA SER A 503 16.87 -25.16 3.50
C SER A 503 16.69 -26.29 2.48
N GLU A 504 15.88 -27.31 2.81
CA GLU A 504 15.56 -28.40 1.89
C GLU A 504 14.50 -27.99 0.85
N LYS A 505 13.73 -26.93 1.16
CA LYS A 505 12.59 -26.48 0.34
C LYS A 505 12.88 -25.18 -0.39
N SER A 506 13.67 -24.31 0.22
CA SER A 506 13.95 -22.97 -0.28
C SER A 506 15.38 -22.51 0.01
N LEU A 507 15.83 -21.50 -0.72
CA LEU A 507 17.07 -20.79 -0.38
C LEU A 507 16.89 -20.13 1.00
N VAL A 508 17.93 -20.21 1.84
CA VAL A 508 17.98 -19.55 3.14
C VAL A 508 18.75 -18.24 2.98
N GLY A 509 18.06 -17.10 3.17
CA GLY A 509 18.69 -15.78 3.10
C GLY A 509 19.66 -15.52 4.25
N ILE A 510 20.60 -14.59 4.03
CA ILE A 510 21.65 -14.22 5.00
C ILE A 510 21.05 -13.79 6.35
N GLU A 511 20.10 -12.86 6.37
CA GLU A 511 19.45 -12.42 7.62
C GLU A 511 18.84 -13.59 8.40
N PHE A 512 18.09 -14.46 7.72
CA PHE A 512 17.42 -15.57 8.38
C PHE A 512 18.43 -16.57 8.96
N PHE A 513 19.50 -16.87 8.22
CA PHE A 513 20.60 -17.69 8.71
C PHE A 513 21.30 -17.06 9.92
N GLU A 514 21.71 -15.80 9.82
CA GLU A 514 22.39 -15.06 10.88
C GLU A 514 21.52 -15.01 12.15
N LYS A 515 20.32 -14.47 12.05
CA LYS A 515 19.42 -14.18 13.18
C LYS A 515 18.82 -15.42 13.85
N ARG A 516 18.63 -16.50 13.10
CA ARG A 516 17.93 -17.70 13.58
C ARG A 516 18.85 -18.89 13.77
N PHE A 517 19.89 -19.05 12.94
CA PHE A 517 20.84 -20.16 13.07
C PHE A 517 22.05 -19.73 13.90
N LEU A 518 22.83 -18.74 13.46
CA LEU A 518 24.08 -18.35 14.13
C LEU A 518 23.84 -17.79 15.54
N VAL A 519 22.86 -16.89 15.73
CA VAL A 519 22.50 -16.41 17.08
C VAL A 519 22.16 -17.55 18.04
N ASN A 520 21.57 -18.65 17.55
CA ASN A 520 21.27 -19.79 18.42
C ASN A 520 22.49 -20.71 18.61
N ILE A 521 23.32 -20.93 17.58
CA ILE A 521 24.50 -21.80 17.67
C ILE A 521 25.63 -21.15 18.46
N ILE A 522 26.07 -19.97 18.02
CA ILE A 522 27.26 -19.27 18.54
C ILE A 522 26.93 -18.01 19.35
N GLY A 523 25.68 -17.56 19.36
CA GLY A 523 25.22 -16.48 20.25
C GLY A 523 25.33 -15.08 19.65
N GLU A 524 25.94 -14.96 18.49
CA GLU A 524 26.20 -13.68 17.85
C GLU A 524 25.82 -13.75 16.37
N SER A 525 25.30 -12.64 15.86
CA SER A 525 25.11 -12.44 14.43
C SER A 525 25.34 -11.00 14.05
N SER A 526 25.69 -10.81 12.78
CA SER A 526 25.80 -9.50 12.18
C SER A 526 25.42 -9.55 10.71
N TYR A 527 24.53 -8.68 10.29
CA TYR A 527 24.07 -8.61 8.91
C TYR A 527 23.62 -7.19 8.58
N LEU A 528 23.56 -6.87 7.29
CA LEU A 528 22.97 -5.65 6.78
C LEU A 528 21.49 -5.89 6.49
N ASN A 529 20.61 -5.07 7.04
CA ASN A 529 19.17 -5.13 6.76
C ASN A 529 18.86 -4.60 5.34
N GLU A 530 17.59 -4.62 4.95
CA GLU A 530 17.13 -4.11 3.64
C GLU A 530 17.49 -2.64 3.37
N LYS A 531 17.77 -1.85 4.41
CA LYS A 531 18.24 -0.46 4.32
C LYS A 531 19.77 -0.34 4.29
N SER A 532 20.47 -1.46 4.15
CA SER A 532 21.94 -1.58 4.25
C SER A 532 22.51 -1.12 5.62
N GLU A 533 21.72 -1.19 6.68
CA GLU A 533 22.15 -0.85 8.05
C GLU A 533 22.66 -2.09 8.78
N LEU A 534 23.78 -1.94 9.51
CA LEU A 534 24.36 -3.02 10.31
C LEU A 534 23.48 -3.34 11.53
N ILE A 535 22.93 -4.54 11.52
CA ILE A 535 22.23 -5.15 12.65
C ILE A 535 23.18 -6.11 13.35
N THR A 536 23.27 -6.00 14.67
CA THR A 536 23.99 -6.95 15.51
C THR A 536 23.05 -7.49 16.57
N ASP A 537 23.09 -8.81 16.77
CA ASP A 537 22.32 -9.47 17.80
C ASP A 537 23.27 -10.29 18.67
N LYS A 538 23.06 -10.25 19.99
CA LYS A 538 23.79 -11.06 20.96
C LYS A 538 22.83 -11.74 21.92
N LYS A 539 22.94 -13.06 22.06
CA LYS A 539 22.15 -13.90 22.96
C LYS A 539 23.00 -15.05 23.47
N THR A 540 22.61 -15.64 24.60
CA THR A 540 23.22 -16.89 25.08
C THR A 540 23.08 -17.99 24.03
N SER A 541 24.18 -18.65 23.68
CA SER A 541 24.23 -19.66 22.60
C SER A 541 24.00 -21.08 23.11
N VAL A 542 23.68 -22.03 22.23
CA VAL A 542 23.63 -23.45 22.63
C VAL A 542 25.01 -23.97 23.01
N ILE A 543 26.08 -23.53 22.34
CA ILE A 543 27.45 -23.97 22.65
C ILE A 543 27.86 -23.51 24.05
N GLU A 544 27.53 -22.26 24.40
CA GLU A 544 27.75 -21.73 25.75
C GLU A 544 26.97 -22.55 26.78
N LEU A 545 25.67 -22.78 26.53
CA LEU A 545 24.80 -23.55 27.42
C LEU A 545 25.24 -25.02 27.58
N GLU A 546 25.77 -25.64 26.52
CA GLU A 546 26.33 -26.99 26.54
C GLU A 546 27.61 -27.06 27.39
N SER A 547 28.39 -25.98 27.48
CA SER A 547 29.67 -25.96 28.23
C SER A 547 29.54 -25.76 29.75
N ILE A 548 28.33 -25.45 30.23
CA ILE A 548 28.08 -25.14 31.64
C ILE A 548 27.01 -26.05 32.23
N SER A 549 26.96 -26.08 33.57
CA SER A 549 25.75 -26.54 34.24
C SER A 549 24.64 -25.52 34.02
N LEU A 550 23.53 -25.96 33.43
CA LEU A 550 22.41 -25.07 33.11
C LEU A 550 21.83 -24.44 34.38
N PRO A 551 21.58 -23.13 34.38
CA PRO A 551 20.90 -22.46 35.48
C PRO A 551 19.47 -22.96 35.60
N ASP A 552 18.88 -22.77 36.78
CA ASP A 552 17.45 -23.01 36.95
C ASP A 552 16.63 -22.10 36.02
N PHE A 553 15.53 -22.65 35.51
CA PHE A 553 14.63 -21.94 34.62
C PHE A 553 13.34 -21.56 35.36
N ASP A 554 13.03 -20.26 35.34
CA ASP A 554 11.81 -19.71 35.93
C ASP A 554 10.61 -19.95 34.98
N VAL A 555 10.02 -21.12 35.15
CA VAL A 555 8.83 -21.56 34.42
C VAL A 555 7.66 -20.60 34.67
N GLU A 556 7.45 -20.14 35.90
CA GLU A 556 6.27 -19.33 36.26
C GLU A 556 6.32 -17.91 35.68
N ASN A 557 7.48 -17.28 35.69
CA ASN A 557 7.65 -16.00 35.01
C ASN A 557 7.48 -16.14 33.49
N THR A 558 7.96 -17.23 32.90
CA THR A 558 7.76 -17.50 31.46
C THR A 558 6.28 -17.71 31.13
N LYS A 559 5.55 -18.49 31.94
CA LYS A 559 4.10 -18.66 31.80
C LYS A 559 3.37 -17.32 31.82
N LYS A 560 3.71 -16.41 32.74
CA LYS A 560 3.11 -15.06 32.82
C LYS A 560 3.33 -14.25 31.54
N LYS A 561 4.53 -14.33 30.94
CA LYS A 561 4.82 -13.67 29.66
C LYS A 561 4.00 -14.27 28.52
N VAL A 562 3.97 -15.60 28.39
CA VAL A 562 3.18 -16.29 27.36
C VAL A 562 1.69 -15.97 27.49
N GLN A 563 1.14 -15.96 28.71
CA GLN A 563 -0.24 -15.56 28.97
C GLN A 563 -0.52 -14.11 28.59
N LYS A 564 0.45 -13.21 28.78
CA LYS A 564 0.35 -11.82 28.32
C LYS A 564 0.30 -11.76 26.79
N ASP A 565 1.19 -12.45 26.09
CA ASP A 565 1.21 -12.50 24.62
C ASP A 565 -0.15 -13.00 24.07
N ILE A 566 -0.71 -14.07 24.65
CA ILE A 566 -2.04 -14.59 24.29
C ILE A 566 -3.13 -13.52 24.45
N ARG A 567 -3.15 -12.80 25.58
CA ARG A 567 -4.11 -11.72 25.82
C ARG A 567 -3.92 -10.56 24.82
N ASP A 568 -2.67 -10.20 24.53
CA ASP A 568 -2.36 -9.12 23.61
C ASP A 568 -2.77 -9.46 22.17
N TYR A 569 -2.60 -10.72 21.72
CA TYR A 569 -3.11 -11.19 20.43
C TYR A 569 -4.65 -11.22 20.39
N ALA A 570 -5.31 -11.71 21.44
CA ALA A 570 -6.77 -11.71 21.54
C ALA A 570 -7.35 -10.29 21.46
N ASN A 571 -6.72 -9.32 22.13
CA ASN A 571 -7.10 -7.92 22.07
C ASN A 571 -6.93 -7.31 20.67
N GLN A 572 -5.87 -7.69 19.95
CA GLN A 572 -5.67 -7.27 18.56
C GLN A 572 -6.72 -7.86 17.62
N ILE A 573 -7.05 -9.14 17.78
CA ILE A 573 -8.12 -9.80 17.02
C ILE A 573 -9.46 -9.09 17.25
N ALA A 574 -9.83 -8.81 18.51
CA ALA A 574 -11.09 -8.15 18.86
C ALA A 574 -11.26 -6.79 18.16
N LYS A 575 -10.18 -6.00 18.01
CA LYS A 575 -10.19 -4.72 17.30
C LYS A 575 -10.37 -4.86 15.79
N LYS A 576 -9.98 -6.00 15.21
CA LYS A 576 -10.04 -6.27 13.76
C LYS A 576 -11.38 -6.89 13.33
N ILE A 577 -12.07 -7.62 14.22
CA ILE A 577 -13.37 -8.27 13.94
C ILE A 577 -14.38 -7.36 13.21
N PRO A 578 -14.58 -6.08 13.59
CA PRO A 578 -15.54 -5.22 12.89
C PRO A 578 -15.26 -5.01 11.40
N TYR A 579 -14.06 -5.30 10.92
CA TYR A 579 -13.63 -5.09 9.55
C TYR A 579 -13.57 -6.38 8.71
N ILE A 580 -13.89 -7.54 9.29
CA ILE A 580 -13.92 -8.82 8.56
C ILE A 580 -15.07 -8.85 7.53
N ASP A 581 -14.91 -9.63 6.46
CA ASP A 581 -15.93 -9.86 5.42
C ASP A 581 -16.45 -8.57 4.74
N ILE A 582 -15.67 -7.49 4.78
CA ILE A 582 -15.93 -6.29 3.96
C ILE A 582 -15.30 -6.52 2.58
N THR A 583 -15.97 -7.35 1.79
CA THR A 583 -15.52 -7.78 0.46
C THR A 583 -16.58 -7.52 -0.62
N LYS A 584 -16.14 -7.37 -1.87
CA LYS A 584 -17.04 -7.23 -3.02
C LYS A 584 -16.43 -7.92 -4.23
N GLU A 585 -17.27 -8.45 -5.11
CA GLU A 585 -16.80 -8.97 -6.38
C GLU A 585 -16.22 -7.84 -7.23
N GLN A 586 -15.10 -8.11 -7.90
CA GLN A 586 -14.37 -7.08 -8.63
C GLN A 586 -15.25 -6.44 -9.71
N SER A 587 -16.00 -7.23 -10.48
CA SER A 587 -16.90 -6.75 -11.56
C SER A 587 -17.92 -5.68 -11.11
N GLU A 588 -18.18 -5.55 -9.82
CA GLU A 588 -19.21 -4.66 -9.29
C GLU A 588 -18.67 -3.27 -8.87
N THR A 589 -17.36 -3.06 -8.71
CA THR A 589 -16.80 -1.81 -8.16
C THR A 589 -16.67 -0.67 -9.19
N LEU A 590 -16.70 -0.99 -10.49
CA LEU A 590 -16.70 -0.10 -11.67
C LEU A 590 -15.54 0.91 -11.83
N GLU A 591 -14.79 1.34 -10.81
CA GLU A 591 -13.81 2.43 -11.04
C GLU A 591 -12.63 2.64 -10.05
N ASN A 592 -12.17 1.60 -9.34
CA ASN A 592 -11.00 1.73 -8.47
C ASN A 592 -9.68 1.42 -9.21
N ILE A 593 -8.61 2.17 -8.90
CA ILE A 593 -7.28 1.93 -9.45
C ILE A 593 -6.66 0.62 -8.94
N MET A 594 -6.95 0.23 -7.70
CA MET A 594 -6.43 -1.01 -7.07
C MET A 594 -7.24 -2.26 -7.42
N ASP A 595 -8.22 -2.17 -8.31
CA ASP A 595 -8.84 -3.35 -8.90
C ASP A 595 -7.97 -3.86 -10.04
N TYR A 596 -7.99 -5.17 -10.28
CA TYR A 596 -7.49 -5.69 -11.55
C TYR A 596 -8.45 -5.38 -12.68
N ARG A 597 -7.99 -5.63 -13.92
CA ARG A 597 -8.88 -5.65 -15.08
C ARG A 597 -10.01 -6.62 -14.81
N GLN A 598 -11.23 -6.09 -14.76
CA GLN A 598 -12.38 -6.82 -14.27
C GLN A 598 -12.97 -7.68 -15.37
N TYR A 599 -13.30 -8.92 -15.06
CA TYR A 599 -14.11 -9.76 -15.94
C TYR A 599 -15.58 -9.32 -15.88
N ALA A 600 -16.30 -9.50 -16.98
CA ALA A 600 -17.74 -9.29 -16.98
C ALA A 600 -18.43 -10.39 -16.15
N THR A 601 -19.62 -10.12 -15.62
CA THR A 601 -20.40 -11.12 -14.89
C THR A 601 -20.83 -12.26 -15.82
N PRO A 602 -21.01 -13.50 -15.33
CA PRO A 602 -21.47 -14.63 -16.14
C PRO A 602 -22.78 -14.39 -16.92
N GLN A 603 -23.62 -13.47 -16.45
CA GLN A 603 -24.91 -13.08 -17.05
C GLN A 603 -24.77 -11.99 -18.12
N ASP A 604 -23.59 -11.38 -18.27
CA ASP A 604 -23.35 -10.37 -19.30
C ASP A 604 -23.07 -11.08 -20.63
N THR A 605 -24.12 -11.21 -21.45
CA THR A 605 -24.17 -11.98 -22.69
C THR A 605 -23.40 -11.34 -23.85
N SER A 606 -22.55 -10.35 -23.61
CA SER A 606 -21.71 -9.80 -24.67
C SER A 606 -20.82 -10.93 -25.19
N THR A 607 -21.05 -11.34 -26.43
CA THR A 607 -20.29 -12.42 -27.08
C THR A 607 -18.82 -12.09 -26.95
N PRO A 608 -18.00 -12.97 -26.33
CA PRO A 608 -16.55 -12.83 -26.41
C PRO A 608 -16.18 -12.73 -27.89
N GLU A 609 -15.37 -11.75 -28.27
CA GLU A 609 -14.67 -11.88 -29.54
C GLU A 609 -13.85 -13.18 -29.47
N ASP A 610 -13.97 -14.05 -30.46
CA ASP A 610 -13.29 -15.36 -30.46
C ASP A 610 -11.82 -15.20 -30.06
N GLY A 611 -11.44 -15.84 -28.95
CA GLY A 611 -10.08 -15.81 -28.42
C GLY A 611 -9.72 -14.65 -27.48
N LYS A 612 -10.67 -13.80 -27.03
CA LYS A 612 -10.41 -12.74 -26.03
C LYS A 612 -11.18 -12.94 -24.72
N PRO A 613 -10.59 -12.59 -23.56
CA PRO A 613 -11.31 -12.63 -22.28
C PRO A 613 -12.47 -11.61 -22.23
N ASN A 614 -13.62 -12.00 -21.65
CA ASN A 614 -14.79 -11.13 -21.51
C ASN A 614 -14.59 -10.15 -20.34
N PHE A 615 -14.19 -8.92 -20.63
CA PHE A 615 -13.95 -7.87 -19.63
C PHE A 615 -15.20 -7.01 -19.36
N ASN A 616 -15.34 -6.51 -18.13
CA ASN A 616 -16.37 -5.57 -17.75
C ASN A 616 -16.20 -4.24 -18.50
N ARG A 617 -17.09 -3.96 -19.45
CA ARG A 617 -17.04 -2.75 -20.29
C ARG A 617 -17.39 -1.48 -19.53
N ASN A 618 -18.05 -1.60 -18.38
CA ASN A 618 -18.43 -0.47 -17.54
C ASN A 618 -17.29 -0.04 -16.61
N PHE A 619 -16.21 -0.83 -16.49
CA PHE A 619 -15.11 -0.52 -15.61
C PHE A 619 -14.15 0.53 -16.19
N LYS A 620 -13.63 1.43 -15.35
CA LYS A 620 -12.52 2.34 -15.72
C LYS A 620 -11.71 2.78 -14.51
N TYR A 621 -10.38 2.61 -14.55
CA TYR A 621 -9.48 3.09 -13.50
C TYR A 621 -9.55 4.62 -13.35
N LYS A 622 -10.17 5.11 -12.27
CA LYS A 622 -10.37 6.57 -12.08
C LYS A 622 -10.10 7.06 -10.67
N SER A 623 -10.24 6.21 -9.67
CA SER A 623 -10.27 6.66 -8.28
C SER A 623 -9.53 5.72 -7.34
N PHE A 624 -9.06 6.31 -6.26
CA PHE A 624 -8.80 5.58 -5.03
C PHE A 624 -9.90 5.95 -4.04
N TYR A 625 -10.34 5.01 -3.22
CA TYR A 625 -11.22 5.30 -2.08
C TYR A 625 -10.44 6.05 -1.00
N GLN A 626 -11.12 6.84 -0.17
CA GLN A 626 -10.44 7.72 0.77
C GLN A 626 -9.59 6.95 1.80
N TRP A 627 -10.01 5.74 2.16
CA TRP A 627 -9.23 4.88 3.06
C TRP A 627 -7.91 4.43 2.42
N GLN A 628 -7.86 4.29 1.09
CA GLN A 628 -6.63 3.99 0.35
C GLN A 628 -5.70 5.20 0.36
N TRP A 629 -6.20 6.44 0.24
CA TRP A 629 -5.36 7.64 0.35
C TRP A 629 -4.60 7.66 1.68
N LYS A 630 -5.33 7.42 2.78
CA LYS A 630 -4.75 7.38 4.12
C LYS A 630 -3.71 6.27 4.26
N LYS A 631 -4.06 5.03 3.89
CA LYS A 631 -3.17 3.87 4.03
C LYS A 631 -1.89 4.06 3.23
N MET A 632 -2.00 4.55 2.00
CA MET A 632 -0.85 4.81 1.13
C MET A 632 0.12 5.82 1.76
N LEU A 633 -0.40 6.94 2.30
CA LEU A 633 0.44 7.95 2.95
C LEU A 633 1.14 7.41 4.20
N GLU A 634 0.44 6.63 5.03
CA GLU A 634 1.00 6.03 6.25
C GLU A 634 2.12 5.03 5.92
N GLU A 635 1.84 4.06 5.05
CA GLU A 635 2.82 3.03 4.66
C GLU A 635 4.03 3.64 3.94
N SER A 636 3.80 4.55 3.00
CA SER A 636 4.89 5.15 2.21
C SER A 636 5.79 6.06 3.05
N THR A 637 5.23 6.75 4.06
CA THR A 637 6.03 7.57 4.99
C THR A 637 6.84 6.67 5.93
N ASN A 638 6.24 5.60 6.47
CA ASN A 638 6.93 4.67 7.36
C ASN A 638 8.12 3.96 6.68
N ASN A 639 7.99 3.68 5.39
CA ASN A 639 9.04 3.06 4.59
C ASN A 639 10.00 4.08 3.96
N ASN A 640 9.79 5.39 4.19
CA ASN A 640 10.56 6.49 3.59
C ASN A 640 10.56 6.51 2.05
N TYR A 641 9.50 6.05 1.40
CA TYR A 641 9.36 6.12 -0.07
C TYR A 641 8.90 7.50 -0.56
N ILE A 642 8.27 8.27 0.32
CA ILE A 642 7.84 9.64 0.06
C ILE A 642 8.34 10.56 1.18
N SER A 643 8.59 11.83 0.85
CA SER A 643 8.90 12.88 1.82
C SER A 643 7.91 14.03 1.71
N GLN A 644 7.68 14.72 2.82
CA GLN A 644 6.87 15.93 2.81
C GLN A 644 7.60 17.04 2.03
N ILE A 645 6.88 17.74 1.15
CA ILE A 645 7.37 18.95 0.51
C ILE A 645 7.50 20.04 1.58
N ILE A 646 8.74 20.41 1.91
CA ILE A 646 9.03 21.52 2.82
C ILE A 646 9.16 22.78 1.95
N ASN A 647 8.15 23.64 2.00
CA ASN A 647 8.29 24.99 1.47
C ASN A 647 9.30 25.73 2.35
N LYS A 648 10.48 26.04 1.80
CA LYS A 648 11.33 27.07 2.38
C LYS A 648 10.61 28.39 2.13
N GLU A 649 10.07 29.00 3.19
CA GLU A 649 9.53 30.36 3.17
C GLU A 649 10.58 31.38 2.75
#